data_AF-A0A9E4AQV8-F1
#
_entry.id   AF-A0A9E4AQV8-F1
#
_cell.length_a   1.000
_cell.length_b   1.000
_cell.length_c   1.000
_cell.angle_alpha   90.00
_cell.angle_beta   90.00
_cell.angle_gamma   90.00
#
_symmetry.space_group_name_H-M   'P 1'
#
loop_
_entity.id
_entity.type
_entity.pdbx_description
1 polymer ?
#
loop_
_entity_poly.entity_id
_entity_poly.type
_entity_poly.pdbx_seq_one_letter_code
_entity_poly.pdbx_strand_id
1 'polypeptide(L)'
;MEEALPFRELSLIAAASRRSKDPVYTAHRWWARRPPLVMRALLLAASLPGDTEAGTFWRLFESSAPALSGLHVHDPFAGGGSTLVEAARLGASVSGTDVDPLAVELVRHEIESVDELEFGRAADRLFEFLQQRVGHLFHEPDRQWTPVHYFYIHEVTCPYCGECGPLFKDLVIARRSNKVGSVVRDSGIVAFCPSCFDIHGLQQAARVQLRCCGRRYPLYAGTYRASRYNCPHCGHKSNHVELQSGQARRHLLALEETRDGFPRRFRKPSLSDLSLLDIASQYVEEHIDEMDVPDYTFMRERVDARPVSYGVHQLRQLFTDRQIAVFGHAFRWVKENAHPDHRVNRALRLALSNALATNNRLCSYARDYGRLAPLFSLRGYALPAMPVELNPFHMSAGRGTLKRNLDRVQRSSVKRVRRHTWDVESGKVRRFNADYSAGVRKVDMECGPAHAIKRSLSTRQDICVFDPPYFDFIAYSELSEFYRGWWAKHELGGAPLIPDTDDPVGSFGNALSRELRPMVEALHVGSPLAFSYHSAAREAWEAVAVALDDLDLVVTALWPVKTDSHMGLHTDDGNCEWDLIVVCRKRSECQNSILPIGSADVWVERLHPLFVRESDRTSMNLAIHMATSRFGVPSPKEQV
;
A
#
# COMPACT_ATOMS: atom_id res chain seq x y z
N MET A 1 18.78 -20.15 -13.48
CA MET A 1 17.35 -19.99 -13.15
C MET A 1 16.49 -21.14 -13.66
N GLU A 2 16.90 -21.79 -14.75
CA GLU A 2 16.19 -22.81 -15.50
C GLU A 2 16.17 -24.18 -14.81
N GLU A 3 17.07 -24.41 -13.86
CA GLU A 3 17.18 -25.68 -13.12
C GLU A 3 17.24 -25.45 -11.60
N ALA A 4 17.92 -24.37 -11.18
CA ALA A 4 18.29 -24.12 -9.79
C ALA A 4 17.21 -23.42 -8.92
N LEU A 5 15.98 -23.16 -9.40
CA LEU A 5 14.97 -22.48 -8.58
C LEU A 5 14.15 -23.50 -7.75
N PRO A 6 14.30 -23.55 -6.41
CA PRO A 6 13.51 -24.45 -5.56
C PRO A 6 12.10 -23.88 -5.31
N PHE A 7 11.28 -23.81 -6.37
CA PHE A 7 9.99 -23.10 -6.38
C PHE A 7 9.00 -23.60 -5.33
N ARG A 8 9.02 -24.91 -5.03
CA ARG A 8 8.15 -25.54 -4.03
C ARG A 8 8.53 -25.08 -2.63
N GLU A 9 9.80 -25.24 -2.26
CA GLU A 9 10.34 -24.85 -0.97
C GLU A 9 10.21 -23.33 -0.76
N LEU A 10 10.47 -22.55 -1.82
CA LEU A 10 10.24 -21.11 -1.85
C LEU A 10 8.79 -20.75 -1.54
N SER A 11 7.83 -21.46 -2.13
CA SER A 11 6.40 -21.26 -1.88
C SER A 11 6.01 -21.60 -0.44
N LEU A 12 6.63 -22.63 0.16
CA LEU A 12 6.40 -23.00 1.56
C LEU A 12 6.92 -21.92 2.53
N ILE A 13 8.11 -21.37 2.28
CA ILE A 13 8.64 -20.28 3.10
C ILE A 13 7.87 -18.97 2.91
N ALA A 14 7.35 -18.71 1.70
CA ALA A 14 6.47 -17.57 1.42
C ALA A 14 5.17 -17.68 2.21
N ALA A 15 4.53 -18.85 2.21
CA ALA A 15 3.33 -19.13 2.99
C ALA A 15 3.56 -18.96 4.50
N ALA A 16 4.71 -19.40 5.02
CA ALA A 16 5.07 -19.22 6.43
C ALA A 16 5.36 -17.75 6.81
N SER A 17 5.79 -16.94 5.83
CA SER A 17 6.22 -15.55 6.03
C SER A 17 5.11 -14.52 5.92
N ARG A 18 3.84 -14.92 5.70
CA ARG A 18 2.70 -14.01 5.51
C ARG A 18 2.54 -12.90 6.56
N ARG A 19 3.06 -13.09 7.78
CA ARG A 19 3.00 -12.11 8.88
C ARG A 19 4.37 -11.52 9.27
N SER A 20 5.44 -11.96 8.62
CA SER A 20 6.78 -11.44 8.84
C SER A 20 6.84 -10.01 8.31
N LYS A 21 7.40 -9.10 9.11
CA LYS A 21 7.58 -7.70 8.71
C LYS A 21 9.06 -7.44 8.56
N ASP A 22 9.45 -6.96 7.39
CA ASP A 22 10.74 -6.30 7.22
C ASP A 22 10.57 -4.83 7.65
N PRO A 23 11.35 -4.33 8.61
CA PRO A 23 11.23 -2.94 9.07
C PRO A 23 11.38 -1.92 7.94
N VAL A 24 12.26 -2.20 6.96
CA VAL A 24 12.56 -1.27 5.85
C VAL A 24 11.28 -0.87 5.08
N TYR A 25 10.43 -1.87 4.82
CA TYR A 25 9.17 -1.74 4.09
C TYR A 25 8.05 -1.10 4.90
N THR A 26 8.30 -0.74 6.17
CA THR A 26 7.28 -0.15 7.04
C THR A 26 7.29 1.38 7.02
N ALA A 27 8.32 2.02 6.46
CA ALA A 27 8.44 3.48 6.39
C ALA A 27 7.20 4.13 5.76
N HIS A 28 6.69 3.53 4.69
CA HIS A 28 5.46 3.94 4.03
C HIS A 28 4.75 2.72 3.43
N ARG A 29 3.45 2.87 3.16
CA ARG A 29 2.69 1.85 2.43
C ARG A 29 2.94 1.95 0.92
N TRP A 30 3.13 0.81 0.28
CA TRP A 30 2.97 0.61 -1.16
C TRP A 30 2.09 -0.62 -1.38
N TRP A 31 1.22 -0.61 -2.39
CA TRP A 31 0.17 -1.64 -2.54
C TRP A 31 0.60 -2.84 -3.39
N ALA A 32 1.54 -2.66 -4.31
CA ALA A 32 2.11 -3.70 -5.16
C ALA A 32 3.54 -4.02 -4.71
N ARG A 33 3.65 -4.89 -3.71
CA ARG A 33 4.95 -5.34 -3.20
C ARG A 33 4.99 -6.85 -3.12
N ARG A 34 5.87 -7.47 -3.90
CA ARG A 34 6.13 -8.90 -3.82
C ARG A 34 6.92 -9.27 -2.57
N PRO A 35 6.77 -10.50 -2.05
CA PRO A 35 7.51 -10.93 -0.88
C PRO A 35 9.03 -10.79 -1.11
N PRO A 36 9.74 -10.06 -0.24
CA PRO A 36 11.18 -9.83 -0.41
C PRO A 36 11.99 -11.13 -0.46
N LEU A 37 11.57 -12.15 0.27
CA LEU A 37 12.19 -13.47 0.23
C LEU A 37 12.10 -14.13 -1.16
N VAL A 38 11.04 -13.86 -1.93
CA VAL A 38 10.88 -14.39 -3.29
C VAL A 38 11.89 -13.70 -4.19
N MET A 39 11.92 -12.37 -4.15
CA MET A 39 12.88 -11.59 -4.95
C MET A 39 14.34 -11.97 -4.64
N ARG A 40 14.68 -12.16 -3.36
CA ARG A 40 16.00 -12.65 -2.96
C ARG A 40 16.35 -14.01 -3.57
N ALA A 41 15.40 -14.96 -3.57
CA ALA A 41 15.61 -16.28 -4.14
C ALA A 41 15.77 -16.23 -5.67
N LEU A 42 14.98 -15.38 -6.35
CA LEU A 42 15.08 -15.17 -7.80
C LEU A 42 16.44 -14.58 -8.18
N LEU A 43 16.90 -13.56 -7.47
CA LEU A 43 18.20 -12.94 -7.72
C LEU A 43 19.35 -13.94 -7.56
N LEU A 44 19.32 -14.79 -6.53
CA LEU A 44 20.30 -15.86 -6.36
C LEU A 44 20.19 -16.91 -7.48
N ALA A 45 18.99 -17.33 -7.84
CA ALA A 45 18.80 -18.30 -8.92
C ALA A 45 19.24 -17.77 -10.29
N ALA A 46 19.24 -16.45 -10.48
CA ALA A 46 19.71 -15.80 -11.70
C ALA A 46 21.23 -15.71 -11.78
N SER A 47 21.91 -15.61 -10.63
CA SER A 47 23.38 -15.50 -10.56
C SER A 47 24.12 -16.83 -10.46
N LEU A 48 23.44 -17.91 -10.05
CA LEU A 48 24.05 -19.19 -9.75
C LEU A 48 24.05 -20.15 -10.96
N PRO A 49 25.07 -21.03 -11.08
CA PRO A 49 25.08 -22.13 -12.05
C PRO A 49 23.84 -23.04 -11.95
N GLY A 50 23.41 -23.61 -13.08
CA GLY A 50 22.21 -24.47 -13.13
C GLY A 50 22.31 -25.72 -12.26
N ASP A 51 23.51 -26.26 -12.13
CA ASP A 51 23.87 -27.45 -11.34
C ASP A 51 24.13 -27.15 -9.85
N THR A 52 23.80 -25.94 -9.37
CA THR A 52 24.01 -25.58 -7.97
C THR A 52 23.16 -26.47 -7.05
N GLU A 53 23.84 -27.17 -6.13
CA GLU A 53 23.17 -27.99 -5.12
C GLU A 53 22.23 -27.17 -4.23
N ALA A 54 21.06 -27.74 -3.89
CA ALA A 54 20.06 -27.09 -3.04
C ALA A 54 20.62 -26.62 -1.68
N GLY A 55 21.51 -27.40 -1.06
CA GLY A 55 22.17 -27.02 0.19
C GLY A 55 23.03 -25.77 0.06
N THR A 56 23.70 -25.58 -1.09
CA THR A 56 24.47 -24.37 -1.39
C THR A 56 23.56 -23.18 -1.63
N PHE A 57 22.47 -23.36 -2.39
CA PHE A 57 21.47 -22.31 -2.61
C PHE A 57 20.92 -21.75 -1.29
N TRP A 58 20.44 -22.62 -0.39
CA TRP A 58 19.84 -22.19 0.89
C TRP A 58 20.86 -21.60 1.86
N ARG A 59 22.13 -22.08 1.85
CA ARG A 59 23.21 -21.44 2.61
C ARG A 59 23.47 -20.00 2.14
N LEU A 60 23.51 -19.76 0.83
CA LEU A 60 23.66 -18.41 0.27
C LEU A 60 22.42 -17.54 0.54
N PHE A 61 21.22 -18.14 0.48
CA PHE A 61 19.97 -17.45 0.82
C PHE A 61 20.00 -16.88 2.24
N GLU A 62 20.51 -17.64 3.20
CA GLU A 62 20.62 -17.20 4.61
C GLU A 62 21.79 -16.25 4.87
N SER A 63 22.82 -16.32 4.03
CA SER A 63 24.07 -15.58 4.22
C SER A 63 23.89 -14.06 4.06
N SER A 64 24.60 -13.29 4.88
CA SER A 64 24.79 -11.85 4.68
C SER A 64 25.95 -11.54 3.72
N ALA A 65 26.62 -12.57 3.18
CA ALA A 65 27.67 -12.38 2.18
C ALA A 65 27.12 -11.67 0.94
N PRO A 66 27.92 -10.77 0.33
CA PRO A 66 27.51 -10.04 -0.86
C PRO A 66 27.62 -10.95 -2.10
N ALA A 67 26.72 -11.94 -2.21
CA ALA A 67 26.75 -12.95 -3.27
C ALA A 67 26.60 -12.39 -4.69
N LEU A 68 26.11 -11.16 -4.83
CA LEU A 68 25.99 -10.44 -6.11
C LEU A 68 26.99 -9.28 -6.21
N SER A 69 28.05 -9.28 -5.40
CA SER A 69 29.11 -8.27 -5.48
C SER A 69 29.69 -8.20 -6.89
N GLY A 70 29.71 -7.00 -7.46
CA GLY A 70 30.22 -6.75 -8.81
C GLY A 70 29.18 -6.93 -9.92
N LEU A 71 27.96 -7.35 -9.60
CA LEU A 71 26.86 -7.45 -10.55
C LEU A 71 25.98 -6.20 -10.55
N HIS A 72 25.37 -5.91 -11.70
CA HIS A 72 24.42 -4.84 -11.92
C HIS A 72 23.01 -5.41 -12.08
N VAL A 73 22.08 -4.92 -11.25
CA VAL A 73 20.67 -5.32 -11.24
C VAL A 73 19.81 -4.11 -11.58
N HIS A 74 18.95 -4.26 -12.59
CA HIS A 74 17.99 -3.25 -13.00
C HIS A 74 16.55 -3.72 -12.84
N ASP A 75 15.68 -2.85 -12.32
CA ASP A 75 14.24 -3.05 -12.27
C ASP A 75 13.50 -1.90 -13.01
N PRO A 76 12.88 -2.17 -14.18
CA PRO A 76 12.18 -1.15 -14.97
C PRO A 76 10.84 -0.72 -14.35
N PHE A 77 10.34 -1.46 -13.35
CA PHE A 77 9.04 -1.22 -12.70
C PHE A 77 9.19 -1.34 -11.18
N ALA A 78 10.10 -0.52 -10.63
CA ALA A 78 10.60 -0.72 -9.28
C ALA A 78 9.50 -0.74 -8.20
N GLY A 79 8.45 0.08 -8.35
CA GLY A 79 7.29 0.12 -7.47
C GLY A 79 7.67 0.18 -5.99
N GLY A 80 7.39 -0.91 -5.27
CA GLY A 80 7.68 -1.04 -3.84
C GLY A 80 9.11 -1.42 -3.49
N GLY A 81 10.02 -1.56 -4.45
CA GLY A 81 11.47 -1.70 -4.25
C GLY A 81 12.00 -3.07 -3.88
N SER A 82 11.17 -4.12 -3.79
CA SER A 82 11.60 -5.40 -3.22
C SER A 82 12.74 -6.07 -3.99
N THR A 83 12.77 -5.99 -5.32
CA THR A 83 13.91 -6.47 -6.11
C THR A 83 15.18 -5.72 -5.75
N LEU A 84 15.16 -4.39 -5.86
CA LEU A 84 16.33 -3.54 -5.70
C LEU A 84 16.88 -3.57 -4.28
N VAL A 85 16.00 -3.60 -3.27
CA VAL A 85 16.42 -3.71 -1.86
C VAL A 85 17.11 -5.04 -1.60
N GLU A 86 16.59 -6.16 -2.12
CA GLU A 86 17.20 -7.47 -1.91
C GLU A 86 18.48 -7.66 -2.71
N ALA A 87 18.55 -7.12 -3.94
CA ALA A 87 19.75 -7.09 -4.75
C ALA A 87 20.86 -6.30 -4.06
N ALA A 88 20.56 -5.12 -3.54
CA ALA A 88 21.52 -4.31 -2.82
C ALA A 88 21.97 -4.98 -1.50
N ARG A 89 21.07 -5.67 -0.80
CA ARG A 89 21.40 -6.51 0.38
C ARG A 89 22.30 -7.69 0.04
N LEU A 90 22.27 -8.16 -1.20
CA LEU A 90 23.19 -9.17 -1.74
C LEU A 90 24.46 -8.56 -2.34
N GLY A 91 24.66 -7.24 -2.26
CA GLY A 91 25.89 -6.56 -2.69
C GLY A 91 25.91 -6.11 -4.15
N ALA A 92 24.81 -6.23 -4.89
CA ALA A 92 24.73 -5.73 -6.27
C ALA A 92 24.73 -4.19 -6.33
N SER A 93 25.22 -3.65 -7.44
CA SER A 93 24.91 -2.29 -7.87
C SER A 93 23.50 -2.28 -8.43
N VAL A 94 22.66 -1.36 -7.95
CA VAL A 94 21.23 -1.36 -8.28
C VAL A 94 20.80 -0.07 -8.94
N SER A 95 20.00 -0.19 -10.00
CA SER A 95 19.34 0.92 -10.66
C SER A 95 17.89 0.56 -10.99
N GLY A 96 17.04 1.55 -11.19
CA GLY A 96 15.65 1.28 -11.52
C GLY A 96 14.85 2.51 -11.88
N THR A 97 13.64 2.26 -12.35
CA THR A 97 12.73 3.30 -12.84
C THR A 97 11.33 3.08 -12.31
N ASP A 98 10.62 4.19 -12.12
CA ASP A 98 9.16 4.16 -11.94
C ASP A 98 8.57 5.49 -12.42
N VAL A 99 7.36 5.44 -12.98
CA VAL A 99 6.63 6.66 -13.37
C VAL A 99 6.12 7.42 -12.14
N ASP A 100 6.01 6.75 -10.99
CA ASP A 100 5.49 7.32 -9.76
C ASP A 100 6.62 7.87 -8.87
N PRO A 101 6.66 9.19 -8.60
CA PRO A 101 7.73 9.76 -7.78
C PRO A 101 7.64 9.31 -6.31
N LEU A 102 6.48 8.85 -5.81
CA LEU A 102 6.41 8.24 -4.48
C LEU A 102 7.16 6.91 -4.48
N ALA A 103 6.97 6.05 -5.48
CA ALA A 103 7.72 4.79 -5.60
C ALA A 103 9.23 5.06 -5.60
N VAL A 104 9.70 6.00 -6.43
CA VAL A 104 11.11 6.40 -6.51
C VAL A 104 11.67 6.82 -5.15
N GLU A 105 10.96 7.67 -4.43
CA GLU A 105 11.40 8.17 -3.12
C GLU A 105 11.36 7.09 -2.03
N LEU A 106 10.44 6.13 -2.13
CA LEU A 106 10.42 4.96 -1.26
C LEU A 106 11.63 4.07 -1.48
N VAL A 107 11.92 3.68 -2.73
CA VAL A 107 13.08 2.84 -3.03
C VAL A 107 14.38 3.50 -2.56
N ARG A 108 14.53 4.81 -2.82
CA ARG A 108 15.68 5.57 -2.31
C ARG A 108 15.78 5.51 -0.79
N HIS A 109 14.69 5.73 -0.05
CA HIS A 109 14.69 5.65 1.42
C HIS A 109 15.00 4.24 1.94
N GLU A 110 14.44 3.22 1.31
CA GLU A 110 14.61 1.82 1.71
C GLU A 110 16.06 1.34 1.52
N ILE A 111 16.77 1.87 0.53
CA ILE A 111 18.17 1.55 0.22
C ILE A 111 19.13 2.48 0.97
N GLU A 112 18.99 3.79 0.78
CA GLU A 112 19.86 4.82 1.34
C GLU A 112 19.40 5.21 2.75
N SER A 113 19.61 4.31 3.72
CA SER A 113 19.15 4.53 5.09
C SER A 113 19.68 5.82 5.70
N VAL A 114 18.80 6.48 6.44
CA VAL A 114 19.11 7.63 7.30
C VAL A 114 19.62 7.15 8.66
N ASP A 115 20.51 7.93 9.27
CA ASP A 115 20.92 7.70 10.66
C ASP A 115 19.72 7.83 11.61
N GLU A 116 19.56 6.84 12.49
CA GLU A 116 18.39 6.72 13.36
C GLU A 116 18.30 7.85 14.38
N LEU A 117 19.44 8.30 14.91
CA LEU A 117 19.51 9.33 15.95
C LEU A 117 19.36 10.73 15.36
N GLU A 118 19.96 10.98 14.19
CA GLU A 118 19.80 12.21 13.43
C GLU A 118 18.35 12.41 12.99
N PHE A 119 17.71 11.38 12.43
CA PHE A 119 16.30 11.41 12.11
C PHE A 119 15.44 11.61 13.37
N GLY A 120 15.71 10.90 14.46
CA GLY A 120 14.97 11.04 15.71
C GLY A 120 14.97 12.48 16.23
N ARG A 121 16.13 13.14 16.28
CA ARG A 121 16.24 14.55 16.69
C ARG A 121 15.48 15.51 15.77
N ALA A 122 15.50 15.27 14.45
CA ALA A 122 14.74 16.09 13.51
C ALA A 122 13.22 15.85 13.64
N ALA A 123 12.81 14.61 13.88
CA ALA A 123 11.43 14.22 14.10
C ALA A 123 10.84 14.85 15.37
N ASP A 124 11.60 14.85 16.47
CA ASP A 124 11.16 15.45 17.72
C ASP A 124 11.03 16.99 17.60
N ARG A 125 11.98 17.66 16.92
CA ARG A 125 11.86 19.10 16.61
C ARG A 125 10.61 19.44 15.79
N LEU A 126 10.32 18.66 14.75
CA LEU A 126 9.11 18.83 13.95
C LEU A 126 7.85 18.61 14.79
N PHE A 127 7.83 17.58 15.63
CA PHE A 127 6.69 17.29 16.50
C PHE A 127 6.44 18.42 17.51
N GLU A 128 7.49 18.91 18.17
CA GLU A 128 7.42 20.02 19.12
C GLU A 128 6.94 21.31 18.45
N PHE A 129 7.48 21.65 17.28
CA PHE A 129 7.02 22.78 16.47
C PHE A 129 5.52 22.70 16.19
N LEU A 130 5.04 21.56 15.68
CA LEU A 130 3.62 21.39 15.34
C LEU A 130 2.72 21.39 16.58
N GLN A 131 3.16 20.76 17.67
CA GLN A 131 2.43 20.74 18.93
C GLN A 131 2.24 22.18 19.47
N GLN A 132 3.30 23.00 19.44
CA GLN A 132 3.24 24.41 19.85
C GLN A 132 2.39 25.25 18.89
N ARG A 133 2.54 25.03 17.57
CA ARG A 133 1.86 25.83 16.55
C ARG A 133 0.36 25.58 16.50
N VAL A 134 -0.08 24.32 16.49
CA VAL A 134 -1.48 23.95 16.19
C VAL A 134 -2.08 22.92 17.14
N GLY A 135 -1.35 22.46 18.17
CA GLY A 135 -1.85 21.46 19.12
C GLY A 135 -3.11 21.91 19.87
N HIS A 136 -3.23 23.21 20.15
CA HIS A 136 -4.37 23.82 20.83
C HIS A 136 -5.70 23.67 20.06
N LEU A 137 -5.67 23.42 18.74
CA LEU A 137 -6.87 23.22 17.92
C LEU A 137 -7.59 21.89 18.20
N PHE A 138 -6.93 20.94 18.87
CA PHE A 138 -7.51 19.63 19.14
C PHE A 138 -8.12 19.54 20.53
N HIS A 139 -7.43 20.01 21.57
CA HIS A 139 -8.00 20.01 22.92
C HIS A 139 -7.36 21.07 23.81
N GLU A 140 -8.09 21.46 24.86
CA GLU A 140 -7.61 22.36 25.90
C GLU A 140 -6.54 21.67 26.77
N PRO A 141 -5.33 22.24 26.92
CA PRO A 141 -4.18 21.60 27.58
C PRO A 141 -4.45 20.99 28.97
N ASP A 142 -5.38 21.57 29.75
CA ASP A 142 -5.60 21.22 31.16
C ASP A 142 -6.71 20.18 31.41
N ARG A 143 -7.02 19.34 30.42
CA ARG A 143 -8.01 18.26 30.61
C ARG A 143 -7.37 16.97 31.12
N GLN A 144 -7.93 16.41 32.19
CA GLN A 144 -7.60 15.06 32.68
C GLN A 144 -7.89 13.94 31.66
N TRP A 145 -8.67 14.23 30.63
CA TRP A 145 -9.04 13.30 29.56
C TRP A 145 -8.62 13.89 28.22
N THR A 146 -7.85 13.14 27.44
CA THR A 146 -7.33 13.57 26.14
C THR A 146 -8.16 12.93 25.02
N PRO A 147 -8.77 13.73 24.13
CA PRO A 147 -9.45 13.20 22.95
C PRO A 147 -8.49 12.47 22.01
N VAL A 148 -8.85 11.24 21.64
CA VAL A 148 -8.12 10.45 20.64
C VAL A 148 -8.84 10.48 19.28
N HIS A 149 -10.17 10.42 19.28
CA HIS A 149 -10.96 10.36 18.06
C HIS A 149 -12.18 11.27 18.14
N TYR A 150 -12.53 11.88 17.02
CA TYR A 150 -13.72 12.71 16.83
C TYR A 150 -14.60 12.06 15.77
N PHE A 151 -15.84 11.73 16.12
CA PHE A 151 -16.77 10.98 15.26
C PHE A 151 -17.73 11.96 14.62
N TYR A 152 -17.93 11.82 13.31
CA TYR A 152 -18.82 12.68 12.54
C TYR A 152 -19.93 11.88 11.88
N ILE A 153 -21.04 12.55 11.57
CA ILE A 153 -22.04 12.11 10.61
C ILE A 153 -22.24 13.20 9.56
N HIS A 154 -22.61 12.82 8.35
CA HIS A 154 -22.90 13.78 7.28
C HIS A 154 -24.32 14.31 7.42
N GLU A 155 -24.51 15.61 7.25
CA GLU A 155 -25.81 16.26 7.05
C GLU A 155 -25.99 16.51 5.55
N VAL A 156 -26.90 15.76 4.92
CA VAL A 156 -27.13 15.81 3.48
C VAL A 156 -28.45 16.50 3.16
N THR A 157 -28.49 17.24 2.06
CA THR A 157 -29.71 17.87 1.53
C THR A 157 -30.42 16.88 0.60
N CYS A 158 -31.71 16.63 0.85
CA CYS A 158 -32.50 15.78 -0.04
C CYS A 158 -32.75 16.49 -1.39
N PRO A 159 -32.39 15.88 -2.54
CA PRO A 159 -32.58 16.51 -3.84
C PRO A 159 -34.06 16.65 -4.25
N TYR A 160 -34.96 15.92 -3.58
CA TYR A 160 -36.38 15.94 -3.90
C TYR A 160 -37.16 17.00 -3.12
N CYS A 161 -36.98 17.08 -1.79
CA CYS A 161 -37.74 17.99 -0.93
C CYS A 161 -36.91 19.14 -0.35
N GLY A 162 -35.60 19.20 -0.59
CA GLY A 162 -34.71 20.26 -0.09
C GLY A 162 -34.38 20.20 1.41
N GLU A 163 -35.02 19.33 2.18
CA GLU A 163 -34.77 19.19 3.62
C GLU A 163 -33.42 18.55 3.92
N CYS A 164 -32.74 19.07 4.95
CA CYS A 164 -31.48 18.53 5.44
C CYS A 164 -31.71 17.43 6.47
N GLY A 165 -30.93 16.34 6.40
CA GLY A 165 -31.01 15.27 7.39
C GLY A 165 -29.72 14.49 7.58
N PRO A 166 -29.57 13.79 8.72
CA PRO A 166 -28.36 13.03 9.04
C PRO A 166 -28.27 11.74 8.23
N LEU A 167 -27.09 11.45 7.69
CA LEU A 167 -26.74 10.22 6.98
C LEU A 167 -25.96 9.29 7.92
N PHE A 168 -26.55 8.16 8.31
CA PHE A 168 -25.89 7.14 9.14
C PHE A 168 -26.46 5.73 8.86
N LYS A 169 -25.62 4.71 9.05
CA LYS A 169 -25.99 3.29 8.82
C LYS A 169 -26.82 2.70 9.95
N ASP A 170 -26.38 2.97 11.17
CA ASP A 170 -26.98 2.52 12.42
C ASP A 170 -26.58 3.46 13.56
N LEU A 171 -27.19 3.28 14.74
CA LEU A 171 -26.96 4.13 15.91
C LEU A 171 -25.70 3.74 16.70
N VAL A 172 -25.00 2.66 16.32
CA VAL A 172 -23.91 2.07 17.11
C VAL A 172 -22.56 2.64 16.68
N ILE A 173 -21.94 3.39 17.60
CA ILE A 173 -20.61 3.99 17.41
C ILE A 173 -19.51 2.96 17.68
N ALA A 174 -19.59 2.28 18.82
CA ALA A 174 -18.56 1.34 19.28
C ALA A 174 -19.15 0.17 20.06
N ARG A 175 -18.42 -0.95 20.10
CA ARG A 175 -18.76 -2.11 20.93
C ARG A 175 -17.57 -2.53 21.77
N ARG A 176 -17.83 -2.99 22.98
CA ARG A 176 -16.87 -3.79 23.72
C ARG A 176 -16.83 -5.19 23.09
N SER A 177 -15.62 -5.61 22.74
CA SER A 177 -15.33 -6.93 22.20
C SER A 177 -14.33 -7.61 23.11
N ASN A 178 -14.34 -8.94 23.12
CA ASN A 178 -13.34 -9.76 23.81
C ASN A 178 -12.28 -10.32 22.84
N LYS A 179 -12.18 -9.74 21.64
CA LYS A 179 -11.18 -10.12 20.63
C LYS A 179 -9.79 -9.69 21.11
N VAL A 180 -8.77 -10.52 20.87
CA VAL A 180 -7.39 -10.15 21.18
C VAL A 180 -7.02 -8.83 20.49
N GLY A 181 -6.52 -7.87 21.28
CA GLY A 181 -6.11 -6.54 20.80
C GLY A 181 -7.24 -5.50 20.71
N SER A 182 -8.48 -5.82 21.08
CA SER A 182 -9.53 -4.79 21.18
C SER A 182 -9.33 -3.89 22.41
N VAL A 183 -9.79 -2.65 22.30
CA VAL A 183 -9.75 -1.66 23.39
C VAL A 183 -10.76 -2.00 24.48
N VAL A 184 -10.34 -1.83 25.74
CA VAL A 184 -11.20 -1.98 26.93
C VAL A 184 -12.06 -0.74 27.11
N ARG A 185 -13.36 -0.96 27.37
CA ARG A 185 -14.38 0.08 27.54
C ARG A 185 -15.28 -0.21 28.73
N ASP A 186 -15.86 0.85 29.26
CA ASP A 186 -16.82 0.84 30.37
C ASP A 186 -18.22 0.32 29.97
N SER A 187 -18.54 0.31 28.68
CA SER A 187 -19.88 0.02 28.16
C SER A 187 -19.85 -1.13 27.14
N GLY A 188 -20.89 -1.97 27.13
CA GLY A 188 -21.05 -3.05 26.15
C GLY A 188 -21.26 -2.53 24.73
N ILE A 189 -22.14 -1.54 24.57
CA ILE A 189 -22.41 -0.82 23.32
C ILE A 189 -22.40 0.68 23.60
N VAL A 190 -21.78 1.46 22.74
CA VAL A 190 -21.92 2.92 22.70
C VAL A 190 -22.78 3.28 21.49
N ALA A 191 -23.87 4.00 21.73
CA ALA A 191 -24.81 4.43 20.70
C ALA A 191 -25.21 5.90 20.86
N PHE A 192 -25.78 6.50 19.81
CA PHE A 192 -26.31 7.86 19.87
C PHE A 192 -27.82 7.92 19.64
N CYS A 193 -28.48 8.93 20.19
CA CYS A 193 -29.87 9.24 19.91
C CYS A 193 -29.99 10.00 18.57
N PRO A 194 -30.80 9.54 17.59
CA PRO A 194 -30.92 10.22 16.30
C PRO A 194 -31.70 11.54 16.35
N SER A 195 -32.29 11.91 17.49
CA SER A 195 -33.06 13.16 17.65
C SER A 195 -32.32 14.25 18.41
N CYS A 196 -31.60 13.93 19.49
CA CYS A 196 -30.86 14.91 20.29
C CYS A 196 -29.33 14.75 20.20
N PHE A 197 -28.86 13.70 19.52
CA PHE A 197 -27.45 13.32 19.40
C PHE A 197 -26.73 13.03 20.73
N ASP A 198 -27.48 12.77 21.82
CA ASP A 198 -26.89 12.33 23.07
C ASP A 198 -26.24 10.94 22.94
N ILE A 199 -25.14 10.75 23.65
CA ILE A 199 -24.34 9.52 23.65
C ILE A 199 -24.73 8.65 24.84
N HIS A 200 -24.97 7.37 24.59
CA HIS A 200 -25.42 6.40 25.58
C HIS A 200 -24.49 5.19 25.63
N GLY A 201 -23.98 4.90 26.83
CA GLY A 201 -23.26 3.68 27.17
C GLY A 201 -24.23 2.59 27.66
N LEU A 202 -24.57 1.64 26.80
CA LEU A 202 -25.42 0.50 27.13
C LEU A 202 -24.57 -0.64 27.69
N GLN A 203 -24.82 -1.03 28.94
CA GLN A 203 -24.00 -2.03 29.65
C GLN A 203 -24.09 -3.44 29.03
N GLN A 204 -25.27 -3.84 28.57
CA GLN A 204 -25.51 -5.17 28.01
C GLN A 204 -25.23 -5.19 26.50
N ALA A 205 -24.31 -6.07 26.06
CA ALA A 205 -23.94 -6.23 24.65
C ALA A 205 -25.07 -6.81 23.76
N ALA A 206 -26.09 -7.43 24.37
CA ALA A 206 -27.24 -7.99 23.66
C ALA A 206 -28.37 -6.98 23.39
N ARG A 207 -28.21 -5.70 23.79
CA ARG A 207 -29.24 -4.68 23.57
C ARG A 207 -29.46 -4.45 22.08
N VAL A 208 -30.73 -4.29 21.71
CA VAL A 208 -31.18 -4.03 20.32
C VAL A 208 -31.93 -2.70 20.17
N GLN A 209 -32.23 -2.02 21.28
CA GLN A 209 -32.97 -0.76 21.31
C GLN A 209 -32.33 0.24 22.27
N LEU A 210 -32.38 1.51 21.89
CA LEU A 210 -32.07 2.68 22.71
C LEU A 210 -33.38 3.37 23.15
N ARG A 211 -33.41 3.91 24.37
CA ARG A 211 -34.49 4.80 24.84
C ARG A 211 -33.92 6.18 25.11
N CYS A 212 -34.47 7.18 24.43
CA CYS A 212 -34.08 8.60 24.59
C CYS A 212 -35.20 9.49 24.04
N CYS A 213 -35.33 10.73 24.53
CA CYS A 213 -36.36 11.68 24.11
C CYS A 213 -37.80 11.12 24.19
N GLY A 214 -38.10 10.27 25.17
CA GLY A 214 -39.41 9.61 25.32
C GLY A 214 -39.74 8.54 24.26
N ARG A 215 -38.81 8.21 23.35
CA ARG A 215 -39.02 7.26 22.26
C ARG A 215 -38.09 6.05 22.37
N ARG A 216 -38.42 4.97 21.64
CA ARG A 216 -37.57 3.78 21.47
C ARG A 216 -37.02 3.74 20.06
N TYR A 217 -35.71 3.61 19.92
CA TYR A 217 -35.03 3.53 18.64
C TYR A 217 -34.38 2.16 18.45
N PRO A 218 -34.61 1.44 17.34
CA PRO A 218 -33.84 0.25 17.02
C PRO A 218 -32.38 0.63 16.76
N LEU A 219 -31.44 -0.01 17.47
CA LEU A 219 -30.01 0.33 17.39
C LEU A 219 -29.44 0.17 15.99
N TYR A 220 -29.94 -0.81 15.25
CA TYR A 220 -29.42 -1.15 13.93
C TYR A 220 -30.13 -0.41 12.81
N ALA A 221 -31.16 0.40 13.08
CA ALA A 221 -31.82 1.20 12.04
C ALA A 221 -31.01 2.47 11.74
N GLY A 222 -31.09 2.92 10.49
CA GLY A 222 -30.45 4.16 10.06
C GLY A 222 -31.01 4.68 8.75
N THR A 223 -30.62 5.90 8.41
CA THR A 223 -31.06 6.60 7.20
C THR A 223 -30.31 6.16 5.96
N TYR A 224 -29.20 5.42 6.09
CA TYR A 224 -28.41 4.94 4.95
C TYR A 224 -28.25 3.42 4.96
N ARG A 225 -28.83 2.74 3.97
CA ARG A 225 -28.77 1.28 3.81
C ARG A 225 -28.75 0.89 2.34
N ALA A 226 -28.11 -0.24 2.03
CA ALA A 226 -28.01 -0.76 0.66
C ALA A 226 -27.58 0.32 -0.35
N SER A 227 -26.56 1.09 0.01
CA SER A 227 -25.99 2.19 -0.80
C SER A 227 -26.96 3.34 -1.13
N ARG A 228 -28.05 3.49 -0.36
CA ARG A 228 -29.06 4.55 -0.52
C ARG A 228 -29.35 5.24 0.81
N TYR A 229 -29.39 6.57 0.77
CA TYR A 229 -29.97 7.42 1.81
C TYR A 229 -31.49 7.48 1.64
N ASN A 230 -32.24 7.28 2.71
CA ASN A 230 -33.68 7.42 2.78
C ASN A 230 -34.01 8.68 3.59
N CYS A 231 -34.58 9.69 2.92
CA CYS A 231 -34.91 10.97 3.53
C CYS A 231 -35.94 10.79 4.66
N PRO A 232 -35.65 11.21 5.91
CA PRO A 232 -36.61 11.13 7.01
C PRO A 232 -37.88 11.96 6.83
N HIS A 233 -37.86 12.96 5.95
CA HIS A 233 -38.97 13.90 5.74
C HIS A 233 -39.95 13.41 4.67
N CYS A 234 -39.46 13.01 3.50
CA CYS A 234 -40.30 12.65 2.35
C CYS A 234 -40.19 11.18 1.92
N GLY A 235 -39.26 10.40 2.49
CA GLY A 235 -39.03 9.00 2.13
C GLY A 235 -38.29 8.77 0.81
N HIS A 236 -37.89 9.83 0.10
CA HIS A 236 -37.16 9.73 -1.16
C HIS A 236 -35.78 9.08 -0.94
N LYS A 237 -35.35 8.25 -1.91
CA LYS A 237 -34.10 7.50 -1.85
C LYS A 237 -33.05 8.07 -2.79
N SER A 238 -31.89 8.44 -2.28
CA SER A 238 -30.79 9.01 -3.07
C SER A 238 -29.47 8.29 -2.82
N ASN A 239 -28.59 8.22 -3.81
CA ASN A 239 -27.21 7.74 -3.66
C ASN A 239 -26.24 8.91 -3.34
N HIS A 240 -24.97 8.59 -3.13
CA HIS A 240 -23.95 9.60 -2.79
C HIS A 240 -23.69 10.63 -3.91
N VAL A 241 -23.92 10.28 -5.17
CA VAL A 241 -23.77 11.17 -6.33
C VAL A 241 -24.88 12.21 -6.34
N GLU A 242 -26.14 11.78 -6.19
CA GLU A 242 -27.30 12.68 -6.10
C GLU A 242 -27.20 13.62 -4.89
N LEU A 243 -26.62 13.14 -3.79
CA LEU A 243 -26.46 13.90 -2.55
C LEU A 243 -25.22 14.80 -2.51
N GLN A 244 -24.26 14.65 -3.43
CA GLN A 244 -22.95 15.29 -3.37
C GLN A 244 -22.28 15.17 -1.99
N SER A 245 -22.40 13.96 -1.41
CA SER A 245 -22.13 13.73 0.02
C SER A 245 -20.67 13.95 0.47
N GLY A 246 -19.72 14.07 -0.46
CA GLY A 246 -18.34 14.43 -0.16
C GLY A 246 -18.20 15.87 0.33
N GLN A 247 -19.10 16.77 -0.11
CA GLN A 247 -19.18 18.16 0.32
C GLN A 247 -20.17 18.40 1.47
N ALA A 248 -20.89 17.37 1.90
CA ALA A 248 -21.89 17.50 2.95
C ALA A 248 -21.30 18.10 4.23
N ARG A 249 -22.08 18.97 4.88
CA ARG A 249 -21.76 19.48 6.21
C ARG A 249 -21.62 18.30 7.16
N ARG A 250 -20.74 18.41 8.15
CA ARG A 250 -20.49 17.33 9.11
C ARG A 250 -20.87 17.78 10.50
N HIS A 251 -21.65 16.94 11.17
CA HIS A 251 -21.99 17.12 12.57
C HIS A 251 -20.97 16.36 13.42
N LEU A 252 -20.27 17.05 14.32
CA LEU A 252 -19.43 16.38 15.32
C LEU A 252 -20.36 15.68 16.33
N LEU A 253 -20.38 14.35 16.27
CA LEU A 253 -21.32 13.52 17.02
C LEU A 253 -20.78 13.14 18.40
N ALA A 254 -19.53 12.71 18.49
CA ALA A 254 -18.95 12.18 19.72
C ALA A 254 -17.43 12.33 19.75
N LEU A 255 -16.87 12.34 20.96
CA LEU A 255 -15.44 12.21 21.20
C LEU A 255 -15.18 10.89 21.93
N GLU A 256 -14.14 10.15 21.50
CA GLU A 256 -13.52 9.10 22.30
C GLU A 256 -12.29 9.67 22.99
N GLU A 257 -12.19 9.49 24.29
CA GLU A 257 -11.12 10.05 25.12
C GLU A 257 -10.38 8.95 25.89
N THR A 258 -9.14 9.27 26.27
CA THR A 258 -8.31 8.41 27.11
C THR A 258 -7.83 9.15 28.35
N ARG A 259 -7.58 8.38 29.41
CA ARG A 259 -6.92 8.83 30.64
C ARG A 259 -6.13 7.64 31.18
N ASP A 260 -4.91 7.90 31.63
CA ASP A 260 -4.03 6.86 32.14
C ASP A 260 -4.67 6.13 33.33
N GLY A 261 -4.69 4.79 33.26
CA GLY A 261 -5.30 3.92 34.25
C GLY A 261 -6.83 3.70 34.11
N PHE A 262 -7.49 4.36 33.15
CA PHE A 262 -8.95 4.24 32.96
C PHE A 262 -9.32 3.63 31.60
N PRO A 263 -10.46 2.90 31.51
CA PRO A 263 -11.03 2.51 30.22
C PRO A 263 -11.31 3.72 29.34
N ARG A 264 -11.28 3.53 28.01
CA ARG A 264 -11.71 4.59 27.09
C ARG A 264 -13.20 4.86 27.26
N ARG A 265 -13.56 6.14 27.18
CA ARG A 265 -14.95 6.60 27.29
C ARG A 265 -15.36 7.38 26.04
N PHE A 266 -16.66 7.45 25.82
CA PHE A 266 -17.29 8.28 24.80
C PHE A 266 -18.15 9.35 25.45
N ARG A 267 -18.18 10.54 24.87
CA ARG A 267 -19.07 11.61 25.30
C ARG A 267 -19.57 12.46 24.14
N LYS A 268 -20.66 13.19 24.40
CA LYS A 268 -21.12 14.26 23.53
C LYS A 268 -20.10 15.41 23.52
N PRO A 269 -19.89 16.09 22.38
CA PRO A 269 -19.08 17.31 22.33
C PRO A 269 -19.66 18.39 23.23
N SER A 270 -18.78 19.13 23.92
CA SER A 270 -19.14 20.34 24.64
C SER A 270 -19.15 21.55 23.70
N LEU A 271 -19.64 22.69 24.17
CA LEU A 271 -19.55 23.95 23.42
C LEU A 271 -18.10 24.32 23.10
N SER A 272 -17.18 24.09 24.05
CA SER A 272 -15.74 24.32 23.83
C SER A 272 -15.17 23.43 22.72
N ASP A 273 -15.56 22.15 22.64
CA ASP A 273 -15.08 21.29 21.54
C ASP A 273 -15.62 21.74 20.17
N LEU A 274 -16.84 22.28 20.13
CA LEU A 274 -17.43 22.83 18.91
C LEU A 274 -16.73 24.13 18.50
N SER A 275 -16.47 25.04 19.45
CA SER A 275 -15.74 26.29 19.19
C SER A 275 -14.32 26.05 18.67
N LEU A 276 -13.65 24.96 19.08
CA LEU A 276 -12.34 24.60 18.51
C LEU A 276 -12.39 24.29 17.00
N LEU A 277 -13.53 23.85 16.47
CA LEU A 277 -13.68 23.66 15.02
C LEU A 277 -13.78 25.01 14.29
N ASP A 278 -14.49 25.97 14.87
CA ASP A 278 -14.59 27.33 14.33
C ASP A 278 -13.23 28.04 14.38
N ILE A 279 -12.53 27.94 15.53
CA ILE A 279 -11.17 28.46 15.70
C ILE A 279 -10.21 27.84 14.67
N ALA A 280 -10.31 26.54 14.41
CA ALA A 280 -9.47 25.89 13.40
C ALA A 280 -9.76 26.40 11.98
N SER A 281 -11.02 26.68 11.67
CA SER A 281 -11.41 27.25 10.36
C SER A 281 -10.82 28.65 10.20
N GLN A 282 -11.01 29.51 11.20
CA GLN A 282 -10.42 30.85 11.23
C GLN A 282 -8.89 30.82 11.17
N TYR A 283 -8.26 29.91 11.90
CA TYR A 283 -6.80 29.74 11.89
C TYR A 283 -6.27 29.45 10.49
N VAL A 284 -6.92 28.55 9.76
CA VAL A 284 -6.51 28.19 8.39
C VAL A 284 -6.66 29.38 7.45
N GLU A 285 -7.73 30.17 7.57
CA GLU A 285 -7.92 31.38 6.76
C GLU A 285 -6.83 32.43 7.04
N GLU A 286 -6.50 32.66 8.31
CA GLU A 286 -5.52 33.66 8.74
C GLU A 286 -4.06 33.29 8.40
N HIS A 287 -3.74 31.99 8.41
CA HIS A 287 -2.37 31.49 8.27
C HIS A 287 -2.12 30.74 6.97
N ILE A 288 -3.03 30.84 5.98
CA ILE A 288 -2.94 30.07 4.72
C ILE A 288 -1.61 30.24 4.00
N ASP A 289 -1.05 31.46 4.01
CA ASP A 289 0.21 31.80 3.34
C ASP A 289 1.46 31.23 4.05
N GLU A 290 1.31 30.76 5.29
CA GLU A 290 2.37 30.13 6.08
C GLU A 290 2.35 28.60 5.99
N MET A 291 1.46 28.05 5.16
CA MET A 291 1.22 26.62 5.02
C MET A 291 1.44 26.17 3.58
N ASP A 292 2.03 24.98 3.40
CA ASP A 292 2.06 24.32 2.10
C ASP A 292 0.79 23.45 1.96
N VAL A 293 -0.34 24.10 1.66
CA VAL A 293 -1.64 23.45 1.43
C VAL A 293 -1.72 22.91 0.00
N PRO A 294 -2.23 21.68 -0.22
CA PRO A 294 -2.29 21.09 -1.55
C PRO A 294 -3.31 21.82 -2.43
N ASP A 295 -2.82 22.51 -3.46
CA ASP A 295 -3.62 23.05 -4.55
C ASP A 295 -3.66 22.05 -5.72
N TYR A 296 -4.30 20.91 -5.47
CA TYR A 296 -4.43 19.83 -6.45
C TYR A 296 -5.90 19.59 -6.76
N THR A 297 -6.25 19.66 -8.05
CA THR A 297 -7.58 19.35 -8.57
C THR A 297 -7.58 17.97 -9.19
N PHE A 298 -8.52 17.12 -8.76
CA PHE A 298 -8.66 15.79 -9.31
C PHE A 298 -9.09 15.85 -10.79
N MET A 299 -8.50 14.97 -11.59
CA MET A 299 -8.96 14.72 -12.95
C MET A 299 -10.44 14.29 -12.94
N ARG A 300 -11.20 14.71 -13.96
CA ARG A 300 -12.63 14.36 -14.06
C ARG A 300 -12.83 12.89 -14.38
N GLU A 301 -12.08 12.40 -15.37
CA GLU A 301 -12.08 11.01 -15.79
C GLU A 301 -11.04 10.25 -14.98
N ARG A 302 -11.51 9.27 -14.22
CA ARG A 302 -10.73 8.49 -13.26
C ARG A 302 -11.26 7.07 -13.22
N VAL A 303 -10.37 6.13 -12.91
CA VAL A 303 -10.74 4.76 -12.58
C VAL A 303 -11.53 4.72 -11.27
N ASP A 304 -11.10 5.45 -10.24
CA ASP A 304 -11.92 5.64 -9.04
C ASP A 304 -12.66 6.98 -9.10
N ALA A 305 -13.85 6.97 -9.70
CA ALA A 305 -14.69 8.16 -9.83
C ALA A 305 -15.28 8.68 -8.49
N ARG A 306 -15.14 7.96 -7.37
CA ARG A 306 -15.84 8.29 -6.11
C ARG A 306 -15.54 9.69 -5.56
N PRO A 307 -14.29 10.19 -5.51
CA PRO A 307 -14.05 11.55 -5.02
C PRO A 307 -14.87 12.57 -5.81
N VAL A 308 -14.70 12.58 -7.13
CA VAL A 308 -15.30 13.58 -8.03
C VAL A 308 -16.82 13.42 -8.11
N SER A 309 -17.32 12.19 -8.25
CA SER A 309 -18.75 11.92 -8.34
C SER A 309 -19.49 12.25 -7.04
N TYR A 310 -18.81 12.25 -5.89
CA TYR A 310 -19.39 12.67 -4.61
C TYR A 310 -19.16 14.15 -4.31
N GLY A 311 -18.61 14.92 -5.26
CA GLY A 311 -18.40 16.37 -5.16
C GLY A 311 -17.04 16.79 -4.61
N VAL A 312 -16.11 15.87 -4.37
CA VAL A 312 -14.74 16.22 -3.98
C VAL A 312 -13.92 16.49 -5.23
N HIS A 313 -13.65 17.75 -5.52
CA HIS A 313 -12.90 18.19 -6.70
C HIS A 313 -11.44 18.53 -6.40
N GLN A 314 -11.14 18.94 -5.16
CA GLN A 314 -9.79 19.31 -4.74
C GLN A 314 -9.30 18.40 -3.61
N LEU A 315 -8.01 18.08 -3.62
CA LEU A 315 -7.40 17.20 -2.62
C LEU A 315 -7.58 17.73 -1.19
N ARG A 316 -7.44 19.06 -0.97
CA ARG A 316 -7.63 19.68 0.34
C ARG A 316 -9.02 19.41 0.96
N GLN A 317 -10.05 19.19 0.14
CA GLN A 317 -11.41 18.90 0.62
C GLN A 317 -11.53 17.52 1.30
N LEU A 318 -10.50 16.66 1.16
CA LEU A 318 -10.37 15.40 1.89
C LEU A 318 -9.80 15.55 3.31
N PHE A 319 -9.54 16.77 3.78
CA PHE A 319 -8.97 17.04 5.11
C PHE A 319 -9.85 18.01 5.89
N THR A 320 -9.90 17.86 7.23
CA THR A 320 -10.48 18.88 8.12
C THR A 320 -9.55 20.09 8.21
N ASP A 321 -10.04 21.26 8.63
CA ASP A 321 -9.20 22.45 8.76
C ASP A 321 -8.09 22.26 9.79
N ARG A 322 -8.37 21.51 10.87
CA ARG A 322 -7.34 21.05 11.82
C ARG A 322 -6.25 20.20 11.16
N GLN A 323 -6.62 19.32 10.23
CA GLN A 323 -5.66 18.51 9.49
C GLN A 323 -4.89 19.36 8.46
N ILE A 324 -5.54 20.31 7.79
CA ILE A 324 -4.88 21.29 6.91
C ILE A 324 -3.85 22.10 7.71
N ALA A 325 -4.20 22.61 8.89
CA ALA A 325 -3.28 23.33 9.77
C ALA A 325 -2.05 22.50 10.14
N VAL A 326 -2.25 21.24 10.55
CA VAL A 326 -1.15 20.33 10.93
C VAL A 326 -0.24 20.02 9.73
N PHE A 327 -0.81 19.52 8.63
CA PHE A 327 0.01 19.04 7.51
C PHE A 327 0.55 20.19 6.66
N GLY A 328 -0.20 21.28 6.50
CA GLY A 328 0.26 22.48 5.82
C GLY A 328 1.51 23.07 6.46
N HIS A 329 1.52 23.24 7.78
CA HIS A 329 2.74 23.64 8.50
C HIS A 329 3.82 22.56 8.50
N ALA A 330 3.45 21.27 8.56
CA ALA A 330 4.45 20.20 8.58
C ALA A 330 5.24 20.10 7.28
N PHE A 331 4.56 20.12 6.13
CA PHE A 331 5.22 20.08 4.82
C PHE A 331 6.01 21.37 4.56
N ARG A 332 5.47 22.53 4.96
CA ARG A 332 6.19 23.80 4.93
C ARG A 332 7.48 23.75 5.76
N TRP A 333 7.39 23.28 7.00
CA TRP A 333 8.54 23.16 7.90
C TRP A 333 9.64 22.29 7.30
N VAL A 334 9.30 21.12 6.72
CA VAL A 334 10.28 20.21 6.10
C VAL A 334 10.98 20.87 4.91
N LYS A 335 10.28 21.74 4.17
CA LYS A 335 10.83 22.49 3.03
C LYS A 335 11.76 23.62 3.47
N GLU A 336 11.41 24.34 4.54
CA GLU A 336 12.21 25.47 5.05
C GLU A 336 13.39 25.03 5.93
N ASN A 337 13.31 23.86 6.56
CA ASN A 337 14.32 23.32 7.47
C ASN A 337 15.11 22.20 6.80
N ALA A 338 15.85 22.53 5.74
CA ALA A 338 16.73 21.58 5.06
C ALA A 338 17.84 21.10 6.01
N HIS A 339 17.93 19.78 6.20
CA HIS A 339 19.00 19.13 6.94
C HIS A 339 20.23 18.96 6.03
N PRO A 340 21.47 19.05 6.57
CA PRO A 340 22.68 18.74 5.80
C PRO A 340 22.64 17.37 5.12
N ASP A 341 22.05 16.38 5.80
CA ASP A 341 21.70 15.10 5.19
C ASP A 341 20.27 15.14 4.65
N HIS A 342 20.13 15.34 3.33
CA HIS A 342 18.84 15.33 2.62
C HIS A 342 17.98 14.07 2.87
N ARG A 343 18.60 12.94 3.28
CA ARG A 343 17.88 11.71 3.62
C ARG A 343 16.99 11.90 4.86
N VAL A 344 17.35 12.80 5.76
CA VAL A 344 16.53 13.18 6.91
C VAL A 344 15.24 13.87 6.44
N ASN A 345 15.31 14.86 5.54
CA ASN A 345 14.12 15.51 4.99
C ASN A 345 13.24 14.53 4.20
N ARG A 346 13.83 13.61 3.43
CA ARG A 346 13.09 12.53 2.75
C ARG A 346 12.35 11.65 3.75
N ALA A 347 13.02 11.20 4.81
CA ALA A 347 12.42 10.39 5.87
C ALA A 347 11.28 11.12 6.58
N LEU A 348 11.43 12.41 6.89
CA LEU A 348 10.36 13.23 7.48
C LEU A 348 9.16 13.36 6.55
N ARG A 349 9.39 13.66 5.26
CA ARG A 349 8.33 13.72 4.25
C ARG A 349 7.59 12.39 4.12
N LEU A 350 8.29 11.26 4.14
CA LEU A 350 7.65 9.94 4.12
C LEU A 350 6.85 9.65 5.39
N ALA A 351 7.33 10.06 6.57
CA ALA A 351 6.57 9.92 7.82
C ALA A 351 5.27 10.73 7.80
N LEU A 352 5.33 11.98 7.33
CA LEU A 352 4.17 12.86 7.15
C LEU A 352 3.20 12.29 6.11
N SER A 353 3.72 11.89 4.95
CA SER A 353 2.96 11.24 3.89
C SER A 353 2.20 10.01 4.41
N ASN A 354 2.87 9.13 5.14
CA ASN A 354 2.23 7.94 5.69
C ASN A 354 1.15 8.28 6.74
N ALA A 355 1.30 9.39 7.47
CA ALA A 355 0.32 9.87 8.44
C ALA A 355 -0.96 10.40 7.80
N LEU A 356 -0.92 10.91 6.56
CA LEU A 356 -2.11 11.38 5.83
C LEU A 356 -3.19 10.28 5.74
N ALA A 357 -2.79 9.02 5.58
CA ALA A 357 -3.69 7.88 5.47
C ALA A 357 -4.60 7.67 6.70
N THR A 358 -4.19 8.15 7.87
CA THR A 358 -4.95 8.07 9.12
C THR A 358 -5.51 9.42 9.58
N ASN A 359 -5.18 10.50 8.86
CA ASN A 359 -5.59 11.85 9.19
C ASN A 359 -6.23 12.51 7.95
N ASN A 360 -7.40 12.00 7.58
CA ASN A 360 -8.22 12.53 6.50
C ASN A 360 -9.70 12.24 6.78
N ARG A 361 -10.56 12.84 5.97
CA ARG A 361 -12.02 12.79 6.05
C ARG A 361 -12.64 11.45 5.63
N LEU A 362 -11.85 10.50 5.11
CA LEU A 362 -12.28 9.18 4.65
C LEU A 362 -11.91 8.05 5.61
N CYS A 363 -11.30 8.39 6.76
CA CYS A 363 -11.03 7.44 7.82
C CYS A 363 -12.34 6.92 8.45
N SER A 364 -12.39 5.61 8.71
CA SER A 364 -13.51 4.94 9.37
C SER A 364 -13.09 4.33 10.70
N TYR A 365 -14.00 3.66 11.40
CA TYR A 365 -13.72 3.07 12.70
C TYR A 365 -14.06 1.60 12.76
N ALA A 366 -13.07 0.77 13.13
CA ALA A 366 -13.27 -0.63 13.43
C ALA A 366 -13.91 -0.76 14.82
N ARG A 367 -15.24 -0.58 14.89
CA ARG A 367 -16.03 -0.50 16.14
C ARG A 367 -15.82 -1.63 17.14
N ASP A 368 -15.53 -2.84 16.66
CA ASP A 368 -15.22 -4.00 17.51
C ASP A 368 -13.82 -3.94 18.13
N TYR A 369 -12.85 -3.37 17.42
CA TYR A 369 -11.45 -3.30 17.89
C TYR A 369 -11.14 -2.01 18.63
N GLY A 370 -11.89 -0.94 18.36
CA GLY A 370 -11.64 0.38 18.93
C GLY A 370 -10.46 1.12 18.34
N ARG A 371 -10.34 1.02 17.02
CA ARG A 371 -9.22 1.58 16.27
C ARG A 371 -9.75 2.22 15.00
N LEU A 372 -9.16 3.35 14.66
CA LEU A 372 -9.31 3.94 13.33
C LEU A 372 -8.86 2.95 12.25
N ALA A 373 -9.64 2.88 11.18
CA ALA A 373 -9.32 2.20 9.95
C ALA A 373 -8.85 3.25 8.93
N PRO A 374 -7.58 3.19 8.50
CA PRO A 374 -7.00 4.19 7.60
C PRO A 374 -7.70 4.19 6.24
N LEU A 375 -7.58 5.31 5.53
CA LEU A 375 -7.79 5.36 4.09
C LEU A 375 -6.93 4.28 3.41
N PHE A 376 -7.48 3.73 2.34
CA PHE A 376 -6.93 2.61 1.59
C PHE A 376 -6.90 1.26 2.32
N SER A 377 -7.54 1.10 3.49
CA SER A 377 -7.84 -0.24 4.02
C SER A 377 -8.67 -1.07 3.03
N LEU A 378 -9.46 -0.39 2.19
CA LEU A 378 -10.00 -0.86 0.92
C LEU A 378 -9.25 -0.12 -0.20
N ARG A 379 -8.83 -0.75 -1.29
CA ARG A 379 -8.04 -0.09 -2.36
C ARG A 379 -8.88 0.95 -3.15
N GLY A 380 -9.14 2.10 -2.54
CA GLY A 380 -9.77 3.28 -3.15
C GLY A 380 -10.43 4.24 -2.16
N TYR A 381 -11.07 5.30 -2.68
CA TYR A 381 -11.61 6.44 -1.94
C TYR A 381 -13.02 6.20 -1.38
N ALA A 382 -13.16 5.18 -0.53
CA ALA A 382 -14.43 4.86 0.09
C ALA A 382 -14.86 5.95 1.09
N LEU A 383 -16.05 6.54 0.89
CA LEU A 383 -16.66 7.50 1.83
C LEU A 383 -17.34 6.76 3.00
N PRO A 384 -16.87 6.91 4.25
CA PRO A 384 -17.54 6.31 5.39
C PRO A 384 -18.80 7.09 5.77
N ALA A 385 -19.85 6.38 6.16
CA ALA A 385 -21.08 6.98 6.71
C ALA A 385 -20.85 7.64 8.08
N MET A 386 -19.85 7.18 8.83
CA MET A 386 -19.40 7.79 10.09
C MET A 386 -17.89 8.03 10.00
N PRO A 387 -17.46 9.16 9.42
CA PRO A 387 -16.05 9.53 9.38
C PRO A 387 -15.49 9.71 10.79
N VAL A 388 -14.21 9.39 10.95
CA VAL A 388 -13.49 9.58 12.22
C VAL A 388 -12.21 10.35 11.98
N GLU A 389 -12.07 11.48 12.65
CA GLU A 389 -10.83 12.24 12.73
C GLU A 389 -10.00 11.76 13.92
N LEU A 390 -8.70 11.64 13.71
CA LEU A 390 -7.71 11.33 14.73
C LEU A 390 -7.16 12.62 15.33
N ASN A 391 -6.90 12.64 16.63
CA ASN A 391 -5.97 13.62 17.20
C ASN A 391 -4.52 13.22 16.86
N PRO A 392 -3.81 13.92 15.96
CA PRO A 392 -2.49 13.52 15.51
C PRO A 392 -1.42 13.64 16.62
N PHE A 393 -1.67 14.44 17.65
CA PHE A 393 -0.76 14.67 18.77
C PHE A 393 -0.96 13.71 19.94
N HIS A 394 -1.92 12.79 19.86
CA HIS A 394 -2.15 11.85 20.93
C HIS A 394 -0.94 10.90 21.10
N MET A 395 -0.33 10.90 22.30
CA MET A 395 0.92 10.19 22.55
C MET A 395 0.74 8.67 22.74
N SER A 396 -0.24 8.26 23.55
CA SER A 396 -0.38 6.85 23.97
C SER A 396 -1.44 6.04 23.18
N ALA A 397 -2.44 6.68 22.59
CA ALA A 397 -3.55 6.04 21.89
C ALA A 397 -3.63 6.44 20.40
N GLY A 398 -4.57 5.84 19.66
CA GLY A 398 -4.79 6.13 18.24
C GLY A 398 -3.89 5.31 17.30
N ARG A 399 -4.41 4.98 16.12
CA ARG A 399 -3.64 4.29 15.06
C ARG A 399 -3.17 5.34 14.05
N GLY A 400 -1.86 5.54 13.94
CA GLY A 400 -1.27 6.45 12.96
C GLY A 400 -1.25 7.92 13.41
N THR A 401 -1.07 8.17 14.70
CA THR A 401 -0.72 9.51 15.19
C THR A 401 0.62 9.97 14.59
N LEU A 402 0.89 11.26 14.63
CA LEU A 402 2.10 11.83 14.04
C LEU A 402 3.36 11.17 14.62
N LYS A 403 3.47 11.12 15.96
CA LYS A 403 4.58 10.45 16.67
C LYS A 403 4.72 8.98 16.26
N ARG A 404 3.62 8.23 16.13
CA ARG A 404 3.67 6.81 15.71
C ARG A 404 4.15 6.62 14.27
N ASN A 405 3.95 7.58 13.38
CA ASN A 405 4.47 7.53 12.02
C ASN A 405 5.95 7.92 11.95
N LEU A 406 6.36 8.94 12.72
CA LEU A 406 7.76 9.30 12.90
C LEU A 406 8.56 8.10 13.47
N ASP A 407 8.11 7.53 14.58
CA ASP A 407 8.75 6.35 15.19
C ASP A 407 8.79 5.14 14.24
N ARG A 408 7.80 5.02 13.34
CA ARG A 408 7.77 3.93 12.36
C ARG A 408 8.88 4.08 11.33
N VAL A 409 9.08 5.29 10.81
CA VAL A 409 10.19 5.58 9.88
C VAL A 409 11.53 5.42 10.59
N GLN A 410 11.66 5.85 11.86
CA GLN A 410 12.88 5.62 12.64
C GLN A 410 13.22 4.12 12.73
N ARG A 411 12.23 3.28 13.09
CA ARG A 411 12.39 1.82 13.15
C ARG A 411 12.64 1.17 11.79
N SER A 412 12.34 1.84 10.68
CA SER A 412 12.59 1.30 9.33
C SER A 412 14.08 1.21 9.00
N SER A 413 14.93 1.96 9.70
CA SER A 413 16.39 1.88 9.56
C SER A 413 17.01 0.61 10.15
N VAL A 414 16.25 -0.21 10.90
CA VAL A 414 16.72 -1.47 11.49
C VAL A 414 17.19 -2.44 10.40
N LYS A 415 18.45 -2.89 10.51
CA LYS A 415 19.10 -3.76 9.52
C LYS A 415 19.00 -5.26 9.81
N ARG A 416 18.50 -5.65 10.99
CA ARG A 416 18.33 -7.05 11.38
C ARG A 416 16.88 -7.49 11.24
N VAL A 417 16.65 -8.56 10.48
CA VAL A 417 15.30 -9.02 10.12
C VAL A 417 15.17 -10.51 10.39
N ARG A 418 14.07 -10.90 11.06
CA ARG A 418 13.74 -12.31 11.24
C ARG A 418 13.02 -12.83 10.00
N ARG A 419 13.57 -13.85 9.35
CA ARG A 419 13.06 -14.44 8.11
C ARG A 419 12.82 -15.93 8.24
N HIS A 420 12.14 -16.50 7.24
CA HIS A 420 12.03 -17.94 7.07
C HIS A 420 12.99 -18.41 5.97
N THR A 421 13.48 -19.62 6.12
CA THR A 421 14.36 -20.33 5.20
C THR A 421 13.93 -21.80 5.14
N TRP A 422 14.41 -22.52 4.14
CA TRP A 422 14.23 -23.96 4.02
C TRP A 422 15.43 -24.69 4.60
N ASP A 423 15.17 -25.64 5.49
CA ASP A 423 16.18 -26.52 6.01
C ASP A 423 16.20 -27.81 5.16
N VAL A 424 17.30 -28.00 4.43
CA VAL A 424 17.49 -29.13 3.51
C VAL A 424 17.63 -30.45 4.28
N GLU A 425 18.20 -30.44 5.49
CA GLU A 425 18.40 -31.66 6.28
C GLU A 425 17.08 -32.14 6.89
N SER A 426 16.29 -31.23 7.47
CA SER A 426 15.03 -31.58 8.11
C SER A 426 13.82 -31.59 7.17
N GLY A 427 13.96 -31.03 5.96
CA GLY A 427 12.87 -30.89 4.98
C GLY A 427 11.74 -29.99 5.48
N LYS A 428 12.05 -28.96 6.27
CA LYS A 428 11.06 -28.09 6.94
C LYS A 428 11.42 -26.61 6.85
N VAL A 429 10.40 -25.77 6.99
CA VAL A 429 10.58 -24.32 7.14
C VAL A 429 11.11 -24.02 8.55
N ARG A 430 12.21 -23.27 8.64
CA ARG A 430 12.72 -22.73 9.91
C ARG A 430 12.89 -21.22 9.84
N ARG A 431 13.20 -20.61 11.00
CA ARG A 431 13.47 -19.17 11.11
C ARG A 431 14.95 -18.90 11.30
N PHE A 432 15.41 -17.79 10.76
CA PHE A 432 16.76 -17.27 10.98
C PHE A 432 16.73 -15.74 11.11
N ASN A 433 17.80 -15.15 11.63
CA ASN A 433 17.99 -13.71 11.69
C ASN A 433 18.99 -13.30 10.61
N ALA A 434 18.52 -12.54 9.62
CA ALA A 434 19.37 -11.93 8.62
C ALA A 434 19.91 -10.59 9.14
N ASP A 435 21.18 -10.30 8.87
CA ASP A 435 21.83 -9.04 9.20
C ASP A 435 22.31 -8.34 7.92
N TYR A 436 21.74 -7.18 7.63
CA TYR A 436 22.01 -6.38 6.44
C TYR A 436 22.82 -5.10 6.75
N SER A 437 23.55 -5.08 7.87
CA SER A 437 24.35 -3.92 8.31
C SER A 437 25.56 -3.62 7.42
N ALA A 438 26.07 -4.59 6.65
CA ALA A 438 27.27 -4.47 5.81
C ALA A 438 27.19 -3.44 4.67
N GLY A 439 26.02 -2.84 4.44
CA GLY A 439 25.91 -1.60 3.68
C GLY A 439 25.12 -1.76 2.39
N VAL A 440 23.87 -1.30 2.44
CA VAL A 440 23.13 -0.88 1.26
C VAL A 440 23.54 0.58 1.01
N ARG A 441 24.25 0.85 -0.10
CA ARG A 441 25.07 2.06 -0.19
C ARG A 441 24.39 3.19 -0.96
N LYS A 442 23.86 2.92 -2.16
CA LYS A 442 23.15 3.87 -3.02
C LYS A 442 22.28 3.11 -4.03
N VAL A 443 21.29 3.79 -4.59
CA VAL A 443 20.52 3.31 -5.76
C VAL A 443 20.46 4.41 -6.79
N ASP A 444 20.59 4.05 -8.06
CA ASP A 444 20.28 4.98 -9.14
C ASP A 444 18.82 4.84 -9.57
N MET A 445 17.96 5.69 -9.00
CA MET A 445 16.53 5.75 -9.35
C MET A 445 16.22 6.94 -10.25
N GLU A 446 15.43 6.69 -11.29
CA GLU A 446 14.85 7.72 -12.17
C GLU A 446 13.33 7.69 -12.16
N CYS A 447 12.72 8.87 -12.20
CA CYS A 447 11.28 9.02 -12.30
C CYS A 447 10.89 9.28 -13.75
N GLY A 448 10.24 8.30 -14.37
CA GLY A 448 9.90 8.33 -15.79
C GLY A 448 9.54 6.94 -16.33
N PRO A 449 9.02 6.85 -17.57
CA PRO A 449 8.72 5.58 -18.20
C PRO A 449 10.03 4.86 -18.54
N ALA A 450 10.07 3.55 -18.35
CA ALA A 450 11.29 2.75 -18.47
C ALA A 450 11.97 2.91 -19.84
N HIS A 451 11.19 3.05 -20.93
CA HIS A 451 11.75 3.20 -22.27
C HIS A 451 12.54 4.50 -22.49
N ALA A 452 12.25 5.55 -21.72
CA ALA A 452 12.82 6.88 -21.91
C ALA A 452 14.11 7.12 -21.10
N ILE A 453 14.46 6.18 -20.21
CA ILE A 453 15.54 6.37 -19.25
C ILE A 453 16.87 5.85 -19.80
N LYS A 454 17.92 6.68 -19.71
CA LYS A 454 19.27 6.37 -20.23
C LYS A 454 20.34 6.21 -19.17
N ARG A 455 20.26 6.93 -18.05
CA ARG A 455 21.35 6.99 -17.07
C ARG A 455 21.44 5.70 -16.24
N SER A 456 20.30 5.20 -15.76
CA SER A 456 20.18 3.93 -15.01
C SER A 456 20.64 2.70 -15.81
N LEU A 457 20.63 2.79 -17.15
CA LEU A 457 21.02 1.74 -18.11
C LEU A 457 22.37 2.02 -18.82
N SER A 458 23.13 3.00 -18.35
CA SER A 458 24.45 3.36 -18.92
C SER A 458 25.49 2.24 -18.85
N THR A 459 25.32 1.31 -17.90
CA THR A 459 26.09 0.08 -17.77
C THR A 459 25.27 -1.09 -18.29
N ARG A 460 25.92 -2.12 -18.84
CA ARG A 460 25.22 -3.37 -19.10
C ARG A 460 24.76 -4.02 -17.79
N GLN A 461 23.67 -4.77 -17.88
CA GLN A 461 22.98 -5.36 -16.75
C GLN A 461 23.22 -6.88 -16.71
N ASP A 462 23.52 -7.40 -15.52
CA ASP A 462 23.79 -8.83 -15.32
C ASP A 462 22.52 -9.62 -15.05
N ILE A 463 21.58 -9.01 -14.32
CA ILE A 463 20.35 -9.64 -13.86
C ILE A 463 19.19 -8.64 -14.00
N CYS A 464 18.11 -9.09 -14.63
CA CYS A 464 16.85 -8.36 -14.59
C CYS A 464 15.73 -9.28 -14.06
N VAL A 465 15.27 -8.96 -12.85
CA VAL A 465 14.15 -9.63 -12.17
C VAL A 465 13.16 -8.55 -11.78
N PHE A 466 11.90 -8.63 -12.21
CA PHE A 466 10.92 -7.57 -11.93
C PHE A 466 9.48 -8.08 -11.84
N ASP A 467 8.56 -7.18 -11.45
CA ASP A 467 7.13 -7.42 -11.34
C ASP A 467 6.41 -6.33 -12.15
N PRO A 468 6.07 -6.58 -13.43
CA PRO A 468 5.52 -5.55 -14.31
C PRO A 468 4.08 -5.17 -13.90
N PRO A 469 3.57 -4.03 -14.39
CA PRO A 469 2.15 -3.71 -14.30
C PRO A 469 1.27 -4.84 -14.87
N TYR A 470 0.08 -5.01 -14.29
CA TYR A 470 -0.86 -6.08 -14.65
C TYR A 470 -1.88 -5.58 -15.66
N PHE A 471 -2.31 -6.46 -16.56
CA PHE A 471 -3.29 -6.18 -17.61
C PHE A 471 -4.62 -5.67 -17.04
N ASP A 472 -5.10 -6.30 -15.96
CA ASP A 472 -6.37 -5.96 -15.28
C ASP A 472 -6.31 -4.62 -14.50
N PHE A 473 -5.22 -3.86 -14.67
CA PHE A 473 -4.92 -2.52 -14.16
C PHE A 473 -5.49 -2.18 -12.78
N ILE A 474 -4.60 -2.12 -11.78
CA ILE A 474 -4.91 -1.43 -10.52
C ILE A 474 -4.32 -0.02 -10.59
N ALA A 475 -5.17 0.99 -10.43
CA ALA A 475 -4.81 2.41 -10.49
C ALA A 475 -3.96 2.87 -9.28
N TYR A 476 -2.79 2.28 -9.09
CA TYR A 476 -1.86 2.67 -8.01
C TYR A 476 -1.45 4.14 -8.11
N SER A 477 -1.37 4.68 -9.34
CA SER A 477 -1.17 6.10 -9.61
C SER A 477 -2.23 6.98 -8.97
N GLU A 478 -3.50 6.57 -8.97
CA GLU A 478 -4.60 7.27 -8.31
C GLU A 478 -4.58 7.08 -6.79
N LEU A 479 -4.11 5.94 -6.28
CA LEU A 479 -3.95 5.78 -4.84
C LEU A 479 -2.78 6.62 -4.30
N SER A 480 -1.69 6.70 -5.05
CA SER A 480 -0.50 7.49 -4.70
C SER A 480 -0.74 8.99 -4.85
N GLU A 481 -1.63 9.41 -5.77
CA GLU A 481 -2.07 10.79 -5.99
C GLU A 481 -2.47 11.48 -4.68
N PHE A 482 -3.18 10.79 -3.79
CA PHE A 482 -3.54 11.28 -2.46
C PHE A 482 -2.34 11.79 -1.64
N TYR A 483 -1.21 11.09 -1.74
CA TYR A 483 0.02 11.40 -1.02
C TYR A 483 0.86 12.45 -1.77
N ARG A 484 1.03 12.23 -3.08
CA ARG A 484 1.88 13.06 -3.93
C ARG A 484 1.33 14.47 -4.09
N GLY A 485 0.02 14.68 -4.02
CA GLY A 485 -0.56 16.03 -4.12
C GLY A 485 -0.14 17.00 -3.00
N TRP A 486 0.52 16.51 -1.94
CA TRP A 486 1.17 17.33 -0.91
C TRP A 486 2.62 17.69 -1.23
N TRP A 487 3.18 17.20 -2.33
CA TRP A 487 4.57 17.39 -2.69
C TRP A 487 4.71 18.45 -3.78
N ALA A 488 5.84 19.16 -3.79
CA ALA A 488 6.11 20.16 -4.83
C ALA A 488 6.15 19.54 -6.25
N LYS A 489 6.69 18.32 -6.38
CA LYS A 489 6.67 17.52 -7.61
C LYS A 489 5.67 16.38 -7.45
N HIS A 490 4.43 16.63 -7.87
CA HIS A 490 3.32 15.70 -7.68
C HIS A 490 2.86 15.02 -8.97
N GLU A 491 3.40 15.38 -10.14
CA GLU A 491 3.04 14.75 -11.42
C GLU A 491 3.75 13.41 -11.59
N LEU A 492 3.18 12.54 -12.43
CA LEU A 492 3.87 11.31 -12.84
C LEU A 492 4.96 11.65 -13.86
N GLY A 493 6.05 10.89 -13.87
CA GLY A 493 7.12 11.01 -14.86
C GLY A 493 6.73 10.47 -16.25
N GLY A 494 5.57 9.81 -16.37
CA GLY A 494 5.06 9.23 -17.62
C GLY A 494 3.68 8.60 -17.42
N ALA A 495 3.09 8.11 -18.51
CA ALA A 495 1.82 7.39 -18.44
C ALA A 495 2.01 5.98 -17.84
N PRO A 496 1.16 5.54 -16.89
CA PRO A 496 1.11 4.15 -16.47
C PRO A 496 0.77 3.23 -17.66
N LEU A 497 1.21 1.97 -17.60
CA LEU A 497 0.80 0.94 -18.55
C LEU A 497 -0.66 0.54 -18.30
N ILE A 498 -1.53 0.83 -19.27
CA ILE A 498 -2.97 0.54 -19.22
C ILE A 498 -3.38 0.03 -20.62
N PRO A 499 -4.20 -1.03 -20.72
CA PRO A 499 -4.77 -1.43 -22.01
C PRO A 499 -5.76 -0.38 -22.52
N ASP A 500 -5.76 -0.15 -23.83
CA ASP A 500 -6.74 0.69 -24.52
C ASP A 500 -8.05 -0.08 -24.68
N THR A 501 -9.13 0.63 -24.99
CA THR A 501 -10.47 0.01 -25.10
C THR A 501 -10.68 -0.74 -26.42
N ASP A 502 -10.08 -0.28 -27.51
CA ASP A 502 -10.31 -0.84 -28.86
C ASP A 502 -9.46 -2.07 -29.17
N ASP A 503 -8.20 -2.09 -28.71
CA ASP A 503 -7.28 -3.23 -28.82
C ASP A 503 -6.51 -3.44 -27.51
N PRO A 504 -7.17 -3.95 -26.45
CA PRO A 504 -6.56 -4.12 -25.13
C PRO A 504 -5.26 -4.96 -25.16
N VAL A 505 -5.26 -6.04 -25.95
CA VAL A 505 -4.15 -7.01 -26.03
C VAL A 505 -2.96 -6.40 -26.75
N GLY A 506 -3.16 -5.88 -27.96
CA GLY A 506 -2.09 -5.32 -28.76
C GLY A 506 -1.55 -4.02 -28.15
N SER A 507 -2.41 -3.14 -27.63
CA SER A 507 -1.96 -1.88 -27.02
C SER A 507 -1.08 -2.15 -25.79
N PHE A 508 -1.50 -3.06 -24.90
CA PHE A 508 -0.75 -3.38 -23.69
C PHE A 508 0.54 -4.12 -24.02
N GLY A 509 0.49 -5.12 -24.91
CA GLY A 509 1.66 -5.89 -25.33
C GLY A 509 2.74 -5.03 -25.99
N ASN A 510 2.35 -4.15 -26.92
CA ASN A 510 3.27 -3.23 -27.58
C ASN A 510 3.84 -2.19 -26.62
N ALA A 511 3.03 -1.68 -25.69
CA ALA A 511 3.51 -0.75 -24.68
C ALA A 511 4.50 -1.43 -23.72
N LEU A 512 4.20 -2.64 -23.24
CA LEU A 512 5.09 -3.42 -22.39
C LEU A 512 6.42 -3.73 -23.10
N SER A 513 6.38 -4.14 -24.38
CA SER A 513 7.58 -4.32 -25.19
C SER A 513 8.41 -3.04 -25.25
N ARG A 514 7.78 -1.90 -25.57
CA ARG A 514 8.47 -0.61 -25.64
C ARG A 514 9.17 -0.28 -24.32
N GLU A 515 8.50 -0.44 -23.18
CA GLU A 515 9.09 -0.18 -21.86
C GLU A 515 10.28 -1.09 -21.54
N LEU A 516 10.24 -2.36 -21.96
CA LEU A 516 11.29 -3.33 -21.67
C LEU A 516 12.47 -3.29 -22.65
N ARG A 517 12.27 -2.79 -23.87
CA ARG A 517 13.26 -2.85 -24.97
C ARG A 517 14.65 -2.32 -24.57
N PRO A 518 14.81 -1.12 -23.97
CA PRO A 518 16.14 -0.65 -23.61
C PRO A 518 16.85 -1.54 -22.59
N MET A 519 16.10 -2.15 -21.67
CA MET A 519 16.66 -3.08 -20.69
C MET A 519 17.10 -4.39 -21.37
N VAL A 520 16.29 -4.94 -22.30
CA VAL A 520 16.66 -6.13 -23.08
C VAL A 520 17.94 -5.89 -23.91
N GLU A 521 18.10 -4.70 -24.46
CA GLU A 521 19.30 -4.28 -25.19
C GLU A 521 20.53 -4.13 -24.27
N ALA A 522 20.32 -3.67 -23.03
CA ALA A 522 21.37 -3.50 -22.04
C ALA A 522 21.81 -4.79 -21.33
N LEU A 523 21.05 -5.89 -21.44
CA LEU A 523 21.42 -7.18 -20.85
C LEU A 523 22.70 -7.77 -21.46
N HIS A 524 23.54 -8.36 -20.62
CA HIS A 524 24.65 -9.20 -21.07
C HIS A 524 24.14 -10.42 -21.85
N VAL A 525 24.93 -10.85 -22.84
CA VAL A 525 24.63 -12.07 -23.61
C VAL A 525 24.61 -13.25 -22.66
N GLY A 526 23.54 -14.06 -22.73
CA GLY A 526 23.38 -15.19 -21.83
C GLY A 526 22.95 -14.81 -20.41
N SER A 527 22.56 -13.56 -20.13
CA SER A 527 21.86 -13.21 -18.89
C SER A 527 20.35 -13.48 -19.01
N PRO A 528 19.71 -14.10 -18.00
CA PRO A 528 18.26 -14.28 -18.02
C PRO A 528 17.54 -12.96 -17.74
N LEU A 529 16.40 -12.78 -18.41
CA LEU A 529 15.37 -11.83 -18.04
C LEU A 529 14.26 -12.62 -17.35
N ALA A 530 13.86 -12.24 -16.14
CA ALA A 530 12.78 -12.92 -15.45
C ALA A 530 11.77 -11.95 -14.86
N PHE A 531 10.50 -12.32 -14.88
CA PHE A 531 9.46 -11.53 -14.25
C PHE A 531 8.38 -12.38 -13.60
N SER A 532 7.74 -11.80 -12.58
CA SER A 532 6.62 -12.40 -11.87
C SER A 532 5.32 -11.93 -12.51
N TYR A 533 4.40 -12.83 -12.87
CA TYR A 533 3.11 -12.45 -13.44
C TYR A 533 2.00 -13.42 -13.05
N HIS A 534 0.76 -12.93 -13.03
CA HIS A 534 -0.43 -13.76 -12.91
C HIS A 534 -1.61 -13.06 -13.55
N SER A 535 -2.51 -13.84 -14.13
CA SER A 535 -3.88 -13.40 -14.41
C SER A 535 -4.69 -14.65 -14.77
N ALA A 536 -5.95 -14.66 -14.33
CA ALA A 536 -6.92 -15.66 -14.78
C ALA A 536 -7.58 -15.25 -16.12
N ALA A 537 -7.26 -14.08 -16.66
CA ALA A 537 -7.71 -13.62 -17.98
C ALA A 537 -6.76 -14.11 -19.08
N ARG A 538 -7.33 -14.57 -20.21
CA ARG A 538 -6.57 -15.07 -21.35
C ARG A 538 -5.82 -13.92 -22.04
N GLU A 539 -6.51 -12.82 -22.21
CA GLU A 539 -6.07 -11.59 -22.87
C GLU A 539 -4.78 -11.04 -22.24
N ALA A 540 -4.64 -11.17 -20.91
CA ALA A 540 -3.44 -10.77 -20.20
C ALA A 540 -2.19 -11.57 -20.63
N TRP A 541 -2.32 -12.89 -20.79
CA TRP A 541 -1.22 -13.74 -21.26
C TRP A 541 -0.97 -13.61 -22.76
N GLU A 542 -2.00 -13.31 -23.55
CA GLU A 542 -1.86 -12.94 -24.96
C GLU A 542 -1.12 -11.60 -25.13
N ALA A 543 -1.34 -10.63 -24.26
CA ALA A 543 -0.61 -9.36 -24.29
C ALA A 543 0.86 -9.56 -23.91
N VAL A 544 1.16 -10.42 -22.93
CA VAL A 544 2.53 -10.84 -22.61
C VAL A 544 3.17 -11.55 -23.82
N ALA A 545 2.45 -12.42 -24.52
CA ALA A 545 2.91 -13.06 -25.74
C ALA A 545 3.33 -12.05 -26.82
N VAL A 546 2.48 -11.05 -27.09
CA VAL A 546 2.79 -9.96 -28.04
C VAL A 546 4.08 -9.25 -27.64
N ALA A 547 4.25 -8.92 -26.35
CA ALA A 547 5.45 -8.25 -25.87
C ALA A 547 6.73 -9.10 -26.06
N LEU A 548 6.67 -10.40 -25.74
CA LEU A 548 7.80 -11.30 -25.89
C LEU A 548 8.19 -11.51 -27.36
N ASP A 549 7.21 -11.65 -28.25
CA ASP A 549 7.45 -11.83 -29.67
C ASP A 549 8.07 -10.57 -30.30
N ASP A 550 7.63 -9.37 -29.92
CA ASP A 550 8.21 -8.09 -30.40
C ASP A 550 9.61 -7.78 -29.85
N LEU A 551 9.97 -8.37 -28.71
CA LEU A 551 11.31 -8.29 -28.11
C LEU A 551 12.25 -9.41 -28.58
N ASP A 552 11.77 -10.32 -29.43
CA ASP A 552 12.46 -11.55 -29.84
C ASP A 552 12.97 -12.39 -28.64
N LEU A 553 12.11 -12.54 -27.64
CA LEU A 553 12.37 -13.35 -26.44
C LEU A 553 11.66 -14.70 -26.54
N VAL A 554 12.32 -15.74 -26.03
CA VAL A 554 11.75 -17.07 -25.81
C VAL A 554 11.68 -17.38 -24.33
N VAL A 555 10.66 -18.14 -23.93
CA VAL A 555 10.54 -18.66 -22.57
C VAL A 555 11.47 -19.86 -22.42
N THR A 556 12.30 -19.86 -21.38
CA THR A 556 13.23 -20.96 -21.07
C THR A 556 12.85 -21.72 -19.80
N ALA A 557 12.07 -21.10 -18.91
CA ALA A 557 11.46 -21.79 -17.78
C ALA A 557 10.20 -21.06 -17.26
N LEU A 558 9.32 -21.84 -16.64
CA LEU A 558 8.13 -21.36 -15.91
C LEU A 558 8.09 -21.97 -14.52
N TRP A 559 7.95 -21.13 -13.50
CA TRP A 559 7.89 -21.59 -12.11
C TRP A 559 6.71 -21.01 -11.34
N PRO A 560 5.76 -21.81 -10.86
CA PRO A 560 4.71 -21.31 -9.97
C PRO A 560 5.30 -21.04 -8.59
N VAL A 561 5.18 -19.80 -8.12
CA VAL A 561 5.64 -19.37 -6.80
C VAL A 561 4.51 -18.70 -6.05
N LYS A 562 4.34 -19.08 -4.79
CA LYS A 562 3.36 -18.42 -3.92
C LYS A 562 3.85 -17.03 -3.53
N THR A 563 3.09 -16.00 -3.88
CA THR A 563 3.48 -14.59 -3.77
C THR A 563 2.49 -13.75 -2.98
N ASP A 564 1.19 -14.09 -2.95
CA ASP A 564 0.24 -13.30 -2.18
C ASP A 564 0.25 -13.66 -0.69
N SER A 565 0.38 -12.61 0.11
CA SER A 565 0.22 -12.62 1.55
C SER A 565 -0.94 -11.70 1.96
N HIS A 566 -2.16 -11.93 1.45
CA HIS A 566 -3.44 -11.40 1.99
C HIS A 566 -3.33 -10.10 2.81
N MET A 567 -3.24 -8.95 2.14
CA MET A 567 -3.28 -7.63 2.80
C MET A 567 -4.58 -6.84 2.48
N GLY A 568 -5.70 -7.53 2.29
CA GLY A 568 -7.02 -6.93 2.06
C GLY A 568 -8.18 -7.80 2.57
N LEU A 569 -9.31 -7.16 2.90
CA LEU A 569 -10.55 -7.81 3.38
C LEU A 569 -11.40 -8.43 2.24
N HIS A 570 -10.91 -8.42 1.00
CA HIS A 570 -11.61 -8.91 -0.19
C HIS A 570 -10.84 -10.08 -0.79
N THR A 571 -11.17 -11.29 -0.34
CA THR A 571 -10.83 -12.53 -1.03
C THR A 571 -12.09 -12.99 -1.73
N ASP A 572 -12.29 -12.52 -2.96
CA ASP A 572 -13.26 -13.12 -3.87
C ASP A 572 -12.59 -14.32 -4.55
N ASP A 573 -13.37 -15.33 -4.93
CA ASP A 573 -12.87 -16.60 -5.49
C ASP A 573 -12.08 -16.44 -6.81
N GLY A 574 -12.10 -15.26 -7.43
CA GLY A 574 -11.38 -14.94 -8.67
C GLY A 574 -9.94 -14.43 -8.51
N ASN A 575 -9.46 -14.11 -7.30
CA ASN A 575 -8.10 -13.58 -7.12
C ASN A 575 -7.03 -14.70 -7.23
N CYS A 576 -5.93 -14.42 -7.93
CA CYS A 576 -4.74 -15.28 -7.94
C CYS A 576 -3.88 -15.02 -6.68
N GLU A 577 -3.43 -16.10 -6.03
CA GLU A 577 -2.46 -16.07 -4.93
C GLU A 577 -1.07 -16.59 -5.33
N TRP A 578 -0.95 -17.10 -6.56
CA TRP A 578 0.27 -17.67 -7.13
C TRP A 578 0.68 -16.88 -8.37
N ASP A 579 1.95 -16.53 -8.43
CA ASP A 579 2.57 -15.97 -9.63
C ASP A 579 3.28 -17.07 -10.40
N LEU A 580 3.43 -16.86 -11.70
CA LEU A 580 4.34 -17.58 -12.55
C LEU A 580 5.58 -16.70 -12.73
N ILE A 581 6.72 -17.25 -12.38
CA ILE A 581 8.01 -16.67 -12.74
C ILE A 581 8.31 -17.12 -14.16
N VAL A 582 8.27 -16.16 -15.08
CA VAL A 582 8.57 -16.37 -16.49
C VAL A 582 10.03 -16.04 -16.71
N VAL A 583 10.84 -17.05 -17.04
CA VAL A 583 12.26 -16.88 -17.36
C VAL A 583 12.39 -16.84 -18.87
N CYS A 584 13.01 -15.79 -19.38
CA CYS A 584 13.17 -15.50 -20.79
C CYS A 584 14.63 -15.28 -21.17
N ARG A 585 14.94 -15.56 -22.43
CA ARG A 585 16.22 -15.23 -23.08
C ARG A 585 15.99 -14.76 -24.50
N LYS A 586 16.98 -14.10 -25.09
CA LYS A 586 16.94 -13.75 -26.52
C LYS A 586 16.85 -15.02 -27.35
N ARG A 587 16.00 -15.01 -28.37
CA ARG A 587 15.83 -16.15 -29.28
C ARG A 587 17.15 -16.57 -29.93
N SER A 588 17.99 -15.60 -30.29
CA SER A 588 19.33 -15.83 -30.85
C SER A 588 20.27 -16.65 -29.95
N GLU A 589 19.97 -16.75 -28.65
CA GLU A 589 20.78 -17.49 -27.67
C GLU A 589 20.23 -18.88 -27.39
N CYS A 590 19.11 -19.27 -28.00
CA CYS A 590 18.36 -20.47 -27.66
C CYS A 590 18.08 -21.36 -28.88
N GLN A 591 17.87 -22.65 -28.61
CA GLN A 591 17.33 -23.60 -29.57
C GLN A 591 15.85 -23.83 -29.25
N ASN A 592 14.99 -23.79 -30.27
CA ASN A 592 13.58 -24.10 -30.09
C ASN A 592 13.43 -25.51 -29.52
N SER A 593 12.53 -25.67 -28.56
CA SER A 593 12.29 -26.94 -27.88
C SER A 593 10.82 -27.09 -27.52
N ILE A 594 10.42 -28.28 -27.08
CA ILE A 594 9.08 -28.54 -26.57
C ILE A 594 9.06 -28.26 -25.07
N LEU A 595 8.10 -27.48 -24.60
CA LEU A 595 7.89 -27.23 -23.18
C LEU A 595 7.61 -28.58 -22.48
N PRO A 596 8.38 -28.98 -21.45
CA PRO A 596 8.28 -30.31 -20.84
C PRO A 596 7.06 -30.48 -19.92
N ILE A 597 6.15 -29.49 -19.86
CA ILE A 597 5.01 -29.44 -18.95
C ILE A 597 3.74 -29.20 -19.77
N GLY A 598 2.81 -30.16 -19.73
CA GLY A 598 1.56 -30.09 -20.50
C GLY A 598 0.37 -29.51 -19.75
N SER A 599 0.41 -29.44 -18.41
CA SER A 599 -0.69 -28.97 -17.56
C SER A 599 -0.18 -28.49 -16.21
N ALA A 600 -0.89 -27.53 -15.61
CA ALA A 600 -0.69 -27.08 -14.23
C ALA A 600 -0.81 -28.21 -13.19
N ASP A 601 -1.51 -29.32 -13.48
CA ASP A 601 -1.69 -30.42 -12.53
C ASP A 601 -0.35 -31.03 -12.06
N VAL A 602 0.64 -31.06 -12.95
CA VAL A 602 2.02 -31.50 -12.64
C VAL A 602 2.64 -30.64 -11.55
N TRP A 603 2.34 -29.35 -11.54
CA TRP A 603 2.78 -28.45 -10.47
C TRP A 603 1.97 -28.63 -9.21
N VAL A 604 0.64 -28.69 -9.32
CA VAL A 604 -0.25 -28.76 -8.14
C VAL A 604 0.08 -29.95 -7.25
N GLU A 605 0.37 -31.11 -7.84
CA GLU A 605 0.78 -32.30 -7.08
C GLU A 605 2.07 -32.04 -6.27
N ARG A 606 3.07 -31.43 -6.92
CA ARG A 606 4.35 -31.09 -6.28
C ARG A 606 4.20 -30.02 -5.19
N LEU A 607 3.26 -29.09 -5.34
CA LEU A 607 3.07 -27.96 -4.43
C LEU A 607 2.37 -28.34 -3.10
N HIS A 608 1.89 -29.58 -2.97
CA HIS A 608 1.33 -30.07 -1.70
C HIS A 608 2.31 -29.88 -0.52
N PRO A 609 1.86 -29.38 0.66
CA PRO A 609 0.45 -29.20 1.10
C PRO A 609 -0.17 -27.82 0.81
N LEU A 610 0.43 -27.00 -0.05
CA LEU A 610 -0.12 -25.68 -0.35
C LEU A 610 -1.35 -25.81 -1.25
N PHE A 611 -2.42 -25.11 -0.88
CA PHE A 611 -3.64 -25.05 -1.68
C PHE A 611 -3.44 -24.14 -2.90
N VAL A 612 -3.90 -24.62 -4.06
CA VAL A 612 -3.91 -23.91 -5.34
C VAL A 612 -5.37 -23.77 -5.77
N ARG A 613 -5.84 -22.53 -5.94
CA ARG A 613 -7.24 -22.26 -6.32
C ARG A 613 -7.46 -22.52 -7.81
N GLU A 614 -8.71 -22.52 -8.21
CA GLU A 614 -9.07 -22.65 -9.62
C GLU A 614 -8.59 -21.45 -10.47
N SER A 615 -8.66 -20.22 -9.92
CA SER A 615 -8.09 -19.02 -10.55
C SER A 615 -6.58 -19.14 -10.77
N ASP A 616 -5.86 -19.71 -9.81
CA ASP A 616 -4.43 -19.98 -9.91
C ASP A 616 -4.12 -21.05 -10.97
N ARG A 617 -4.86 -22.17 -10.96
CA ARG A 617 -4.74 -23.23 -11.98
C ARG A 617 -5.01 -22.69 -13.38
N THR A 618 -6.01 -21.82 -13.53
CA THR A 618 -6.33 -21.16 -14.79
C THR A 618 -5.15 -20.31 -15.27
N SER A 619 -4.62 -19.43 -14.40
CA SER A 619 -3.43 -18.61 -14.70
C SER A 619 -2.22 -19.47 -15.11
N MET A 620 -1.96 -20.56 -14.38
CA MET A 620 -0.88 -21.51 -14.69
C MET A 620 -1.03 -22.14 -16.09
N ASN A 621 -2.24 -22.61 -16.43
CA ASN A 621 -2.50 -23.22 -17.74
C ASN A 621 -2.40 -22.20 -18.88
N LEU A 622 -2.85 -20.96 -18.67
CA LEU A 622 -2.70 -19.87 -19.65
C LEU A 622 -1.22 -19.51 -19.87
N ALA A 623 -0.41 -19.48 -18.80
CA ALA A 623 1.04 -19.29 -18.91
C ALA A 623 1.74 -20.42 -19.68
N ILE A 624 1.36 -21.68 -19.44
CA ILE A 624 1.84 -22.85 -20.19
C ILE A 624 1.49 -22.70 -21.67
N HIS A 625 0.24 -22.34 -21.97
CA HIS A 625 -0.22 -22.14 -23.34
C HIS A 625 0.57 -21.04 -24.05
N MET A 626 0.76 -19.90 -23.38
CA MET A 626 1.61 -18.81 -23.83
C MET A 626 3.04 -19.30 -24.09
N ALA A 627 3.67 -20.04 -23.19
CA ALA A 627 5.06 -20.47 -23.40
C ALA A 627 5.21 -21.52 -24.52
N THR A 628 4.19 -22.34 -24.78
CA THR A 628 4.28 -23.50 -25.70
C THR A 628 4.76 -23.14 -27.11
N SER A 629 4.29 -22.03 -27.69
CA SER A 629 4.68 -21.62 -29.05
C SER A 629 6.03 -20.87 -29.12
N ARG A 630 6.63 -20.57 -27.98
CA ARG A 630 7.84 -19.75 -27.85
C ARG A 630 8.82 -20.31 -26.81
N PHE A 631 8.82 -21.63 -26.64
CA PHE A 631 9.72 -22.29 -25.70
C PHE A 631 11.07 -22.61 -26.36
N GLY A 632 12.15 -22.37 -25.62
CA GLY A 632 13.49 -22.70 -26.05
C GLY A 632 14.37 -23.17 -24.91
N VAL A 633 15.45 -23.87 -25.25
CA VAL A 633 16.53 -24.20 -24.31
C VAL A 633 17.74 -23.31 -24.61
N PRO A 634 18.43 -22.77 -23.58
CA PRO A 634 19.64 -22.01 -23.80
C PRO A 634 20.67 -22.84 -24.58
N SER A 635 21.29 -22.25 -25.59
CA SER A 635 22.37 -22.91 -26.31
C SER A 635 23.55 -23.14 -25.35
N PRO A 636 24.29 -24.27 -25.47
CA PRO A 636 25.52 -24.46 -24.71
C PRO A 636 26.41 -23.23 -24.93
N LYS A 637 26.92 -22.61 -23.85
CA LYS A 637 27.90 -21.54 -24.00
C LYS A 637 29.07 -22.10 -24.80
N GLU A 638 29.28 -21.62 -26.02
CA GLU A 638 30.60 -21.74 -26.64
C GLU A 638 31.56 -21.07 -25.65
N GLN A 639 32.50 -21.84 -25.13
CA GLN A 639 33.57 -21.31 -24.29
C GLN A 639 34.37 -20.34 -25.17
N VAL A 640 34.11 -19.05 -25.03
CA VAL A 640 34.96 -17.97 -25.58
C VAL A 640 35.77 -17.38 -24.45
#